data_AF-A0A0G3EFC2-F1
#
_entry.id   AF-A0A0G3EFC2-F1
#
_cell.length_a   1.000
_cell.length_b   1.000
_cell.length_c   1.000
_cell.angle_alpha   90.00
_cell.angle_beta   90.00
_cell.angle_gamma   90.00
#
_symmetry.space_group_name_H-M   'P 1'
#
loop_
_entity.id
_entity.type
_entity.pdbx_description
1 polymer ?
#
loop_
_entity_poly.entity_id
_entity_poly.type
_entity_poly.pdbx_seq_one_letter_code
_entity_poly.pdbx_strand_id
1 'polypeptide(L)'
;MKMKRGSRTVTLVKFVLVGACLLAAGQAARALTDELFAFDNGLQDIKGLEAKAQTLKELGYSGIGWRPNGETAAMLKVLDRHDLKMVSTYVSLRVGADPLPLSDRIKNELRALEGRDTIVWLTLLSGEGGTDESAVAMVREVAKISEEVGLEVALYPHAGCHVETVEDALRMADEVDRPNVGVSFNLCHFLKTGSDQNLKAVLRKAAPQLRIVSINGADRGDTHAMGWARLIQPLGEGTFPVERLLAALDEVGYEGPIGLQCFNVPGEDREHLRRSIRSWRRLIAPWNRDALFSRAAESEYGQSRAALARIVELITDAPADRQREFETHSVALLEDPDASCRSKRTVCHLLSRIGTAESVPALAALLTDPQLSHDARYALQALACPEADRALTTALDRVPAPLTTGVAASLGTRRVEAAVPVLAQRLSDDGGDPALRHAVLTALGRIASDRALAVLREEFARTPSGPVGHALILCADTLTADDRREMAAELCLHLWREAPSPLCRAAALRSLAHCAPDPAAERVAEALRDPARPVREAGVALVSGLPVKATLHAATEALPSVPDRLKVRLLTALRERGDPAARPAVLAILDHNHDDVRLAALRTMETIGAPEDTGRLLEIALSGDGDVSKAAGRALARLPGRDVSRRLAEAFRRADVERQPGICSLLAARNDPADRPLFRTWIRHPSPEVARYAGQALGRLGEASDLDLLFGMPGSPDFPGTSRPAVEAAVMSIAERLPADEAAQRVRDGLDKSGPEERAMRLRILAEIGGEASLEAVVQASRNEDDRVRDAAVRALCAWKRPEALNPLLKIAADTDSLTHHVLALRACHRLLQNNPEPAGERRSEVVEAAAAIARREQEKKLFTSLVVEIHDLQVRSPRTWRVHPAGLVPGAVWTSDRDYTFVKVPDGVWGHTYLEGVMQDRAIGGDEPFIRFRIETPATVYVAYDHRCTDLPDWLADWENTGERLTSTSTPSDLILYRKRFPAGPVALGSPAAPGTHAVYVVAVVRQEI
;
A
#
# COMPACT_ATOMS: atom_id res chain seq x y z
N MET A 1 57.62 49.14 35.34
CA MET A 1 57.79 47.67 35.27
C MET A 1 56.62 47.10 34.47
N LYS A 2 56.93 46.46 33.31
CA LYS A 2 56.13 45.50 32.48
C LYS A 2 54.65 45.83 32.13
N MET A 3 54.41 46.24 30.87
CA MET A 3 53.67 45.51 29.78
C MET A 3 52.14 45.71 29.80
N LYS A 4 51.50 46.59 29.01
CA LYS A 4 51.18 46.64 27.55
C LYS A 4 50.35 45.48 26.96
N ARG A 5 49.23 45.89 26.30
CA ARG A 5 48.27 45.20 25.39
C ARG A 5 47.14 44.41 26.10
N GLY A 6 45.84 44.63 25.86
CA GLY A 6 45.12 45.59 25.01
C GLY A 6 43.62 45.53 25.32
N SER A 7 42.97 46.69 25.38
CA SER A 7 41.50 46.83 25.51
C SER A 7 41.04 47.67 24.33
N ARG A 8 40.72 47.00 23.21
CA ARG A 8 40.12 47.56 21.99
C ARG A 8 39.29 46.50 21.24
N THR A 9 38.56 45.65 21.97
CA THR A 9 37.81 44.53 21.36
C THR A 9 36.35 44.41 21.80
N VAL A 10 35.77 45.40 22.49
CA VAL A 10 34.38 45.31 22.99
C VAL A 10 33.40 46.32 22.37
N THR A 11 33.87 47.26 21.54
CA THR A 11 32.98 48.23 20.85
C THR A 11 32.85 47.98 19.35
N LEU A 12 33.67 47.10 18.76
CA LEU A 12 33.62 46.79 17.32
C LEU A 12 32.83 45.52 16.97
N VAL A 13 32.43 44.70 17.97
CA VAL A 13 31.66 43.46 17.75
C VAL A 13 30.15 43.69 17.81
N LYS A 14 29.68 44.80 18.43
CA LYS A 14 28.26 45.20 18.41
C LYS A 14 27.79 45.88 17.12
N PHE A 15 28.70 46.39 16.28
CA PHE A 15 28.34 47.01 14.99
C PHE A 15 28.45 46.05 13.80
N VAL A 16 29.19 44.94 13.92
CA VAL A 16 29.31 43.94 12.85
C VAL A 16 28.25 42.83 12.97
N LEU A 17 27.71 42.56 14.17
CA LEU A 17 26.58 41.63 14.35
C LEU A 17 25.20 42.27 14.12
N VAL A 18 25.06 43.60 14.21
CA VAL A 18 23.85 44.32 13.74
C VAL A 18 23.86 44.46 12.22
N GLY A 19 25.04 44.58 11.60
CA GLY A 19 25.20 44.62 10.13
C GLY A 19 25.00 43.25 9.44
N ALA A 20 25.34 42.14 10.09
CA ALA A 20 25.10 40.80 9.55
C ALA A 20 23.67 40.28 9.79
N CYS A 21 22.96 40.79 10.80
CA CYS A 21 21.53 40.51 10.98
C CYS A 21 20.60 41.40 10.12
N LEU A 22 21.12 42.42 9.44
CA LEU A 22 20.37 43.23 8.46
C LEU A 22 20.52 42.75 7.01
N LEU A 23 21.42 41.80 6.73
CA LEU A 23 21.65 41.24 5.39
C LEU A 23 21.12 39.80 5.22
N ALA A 24 20.45 39.26 6.23
CA ALA A 24 19.62 38.05 6.13
C ALA A 24 18.15 38.33 6.51
N ALA A 25 17.73 39.60 6.43
CA ALA A 25 16.32 40.02 6.52
C ALA A 25 15.54 39.79 5.20
N GLY A 26 16.13 39.08 4.24
CA GLY A 26 15.57 38.82 2.92
C GLY A 26 15.24 37.36 2.73
N GLN A 27 14.22 36.86 3.43
CA GLN A 27 13.32 35.76 3.03
C GLN A 27 12.35 35.43 4.18
N ALA A 28 11.61 36.45 4.63
CA ALA A 28 10.37 36.21 5.34
C ALA A 28 9.32 35.78 4.30
N ALA A 29 8.69 34.62 4.45
CA ALA A 29 7.52 34.28 3.62
C ALA A 29 6.36 35.17 4.05
N ARG A 30 6.21 36.32 3.37
CA ARG A 30 5.35 37.48 3.64
C ARG A 30 3.94 37.28 3.05
N ALA A 31 2.93 37.93 3.62
CA ALA A 31 1.53 37.81 3.20
C ALA A 31 1.12 39.02 2.34
N LEU A 32 0.16 38.84 1.43
CA LEU A 32 -0.40 39.91 0.60
C LEU A 32 -1.02 41.04 1.44
N THR A 33 -0.88 42.28 0.97
CA THR A 33 -1.53 43.46 1.58
C THR A 33 -3.04 43.36 1.51
N ASP A 34 -3.74 43.83 2.55
CA ASP A 34 -5.20 44.00 2.56
C ASP A 34 -5.63 45.39 2.06
N GLU A 35 -4.69 46.29 1.78
CA GLU A 35 -4.93 47.59 1.17
C GLU A 35 -5.24 47.47 -0.34
N LEU A 36 -6.20 48.28 -0.81
CA LEU A 36 -6.51 48.44 -2.23
C LEU A 36 -6.65 49.92 -2.55
N PHE A 37 -6.00 50.37 -3.62
CA PHE A 37 -6.17 51.73 -4.14
C PHE A 37 -6.92 51.73 -5.47
N ALA A 38 -7.56 52.85 -5.85
CA ALA A 38 -8.35 52.93 -7.08
C ALA A 38 -7.67 53.81 -8.14
N PHE A 39 -7.80 53.47 -9.42
CA PHE A 39 -7.36 54.35 -10.49
C PHE A 39 -8.36 55.50 -10.71
N ASP A 40 -7.86 56.67 -11.12
CA ASP A 40 -8.66 57.86 -11.36
C ASP A 40 -9.72 57.69 -12.46
N ASN A 41 -9.57 56.69 -13.33
CA ASN A 41 -10.55 56.33 -14.34
C ASN A 41 -11.80 55.64 -13.80
N GLY A 42 -11.87 55.33 -12.49
CA GLY A 42 -13.10 54.95 -11.78
C GLY A 42 -13.75 56.08 -11.01
N LEU A 43 -13.38 57.33 -11.29
CA LEU A 43 -13.82 58.56 -10.61
C LEU A 43 -14.11 59.69 -11.62
N GLN A 44 -14.54 59.35 -12.83
CA GLN A 44 -14.80 60.30 -13.93
C GLN A 44 -16.10 61.10 -13.74
N ASP A 45 -17.14 60.47 -13.19
CA ASP A 45 -18.44 61.07 -12.89
C ASP A 45 -18.42 61.90 -11.61
N ILE A 46 -17.47 61.61 -10.71
CA ILE A 46 -17.27 62.37 -9.47
C ILE A 46 -16.51 63.65 -9.76
N LYS A 47 -17.22 64.79 -9.76
CA LYS A 47 -16.63 66.11 -10.07
C LYS A 47 -15.99 66.74 -8.83
N GLY A 48 -14.77 67.27 -9.02
CA GLY A 48 -14.01 67.99 -7.99
C GLY A 48 -13.04 67.11 -7.19
N LEU A 49 -11.87 67.67 -6.85
CA LEU A 49 -10.79 66.93 -6.16
C LEU A 49 -11.21 66.45 -4.76
N GLU A 50 -11.89 67.30 -3.99
CA GLU A 50 -12.35 66.99 -2.63
C GLU A 50 -13.35 65.81 -2.61
N ALA A 51 -14.34 65.83 -3.53
CA ALA A 51 -15.35 64.78 -3.62
C ALA A 51 -14.76 63.41 -3.99
N LYS A 52 -13.67 63.40 -4.80
CA LYS A 52 -12.94 62.18 -5.13
C LYS A 52 -12.24 61.58 -3.91
N ALA A 53 -11.48 62.38 -3.16
CA ALA A 53 -10.78 61.89 -1.97
C ALA A 53 -11.76 61.44 -0.88
N GLN A 54 -12.82 62.22 -0.63
CA GLN A 54 -13.85 61.86 0.33
C GLN A 54 -14.51 60.52 -0.02
N THR A 55 -14.84 60.30 -1.29
CA THR A 55 -15.46 59.04 -1.73
C THR A 55 -14.53 57.84 -1.50
N LEU A 56 -13.23 57.97 -1.79
CA LEU A 56 -12.27 56.88 -1.57
C LEU A 56 -12.10 56.55 -0.09
N LYS A 57 -12.00 57.57 0.78
CA LYS A 57 -11.87 57.37 2.23
C LYS A 57 -13.10 56.71 2.82
N GLU A 58 -14.30 57.18 2.45
CA GLU A 58 -15.58 56.62 2.91
C GLU A 58 -15.76 55.14 2.51
N LEU A 59 -15.31 54.76 1.32
CA LEU A 59 -15.40 53.38 0.84
C LEU A 59 -14.29 52.48 1.41
N GLY A 60 -13.22 53.06 1.94
CA GLY A 60 -12.09 52.36 2.56
C GLY A 60 -11.00 51.94 1.58
N TYR A 61 -10.75 52.75 0.55
CA TYR A 61 -9.56 52.62 -0.30
C TYR A 61 -8.37 53.30 0.36
N SER A 62 -7.15 52.80 0.11
CA SER A 62 -5.91 53.36 0.68
C SER A 62 -5.36 54.57 -0.09
N GLY A 63 -5.82 54.78 -1.33
CA GLY A 63 -5.33 55.87 -2.16
C GLY A 63 -5.85 55.87 -3.59
N ILE A 64 -5.18 56.65 -4.43
CA ILE A 64 -5.51 56.85 -5.84
C ILE A 64 -4.29 56.69 -6.77
N GLY A 65 -4.52 56.13 -7.96
CA GLY A 65 -3.62 56.25 -9.11
C GLY A 65 -4.05 57.43 -9.98
N TRP A 66 -3.17 58.41 -10.19
CA TRP A 66 -3.52 59.74 -10.71
C TRP A 66 -2.94 60.01 -12.10
N ARG A 67 -3.77 60.41 -13.07
CA ARG A 67 -3.29 60.94 -14.35
C ARG A 67 -3.06 62.45 -14.23
N PRO A 68 -1.83 62.95 -14.45
CA PRO A 68 -1.53 64.37 -14.38
C PRO A 68 -2.39 65.18 -15.36
N ASN A 69 -3.12 66.15 -14.83
CA ASN A 69 -4.01 67.03 -15.59
C ASN A 69 -3.69 68.52 -15.36
N GLY A 70 -2.61 68.86 -14.64
CA GLY A 70 -2.28 70.22 -14.19
C GLY A 70 -2.64 70.50 -12.73
N GLU A 71 -3.35 69.59 -12.04
CA GLU A 71 -3.83 69.79 -10.66
C GLU A 71 -3.14 68.88 -9.62
N THR A 72 -2.05 68.19 -9.95
CA THR A 72 -1.42 67.19 -9.06
C THR A 72 -1.06 67.75 -7.68
N ALA A 73 -0.45 68.94 -7.63
CA ALA A 73 -0.12 69.59 -6.35
C ALA A 73 -1.36 69.95 -5.51
N ALA A 74 -2.49 70.27 -6.15
CA ALA A 74 -3.75 70.50 -5.47
C ALA A 74 -4.36 69.18 -4.98
N MET A 75 -4.30 68.13 -5.78
CA MET A 75 -4.79 66.80 -5.41
C MET A 75 -4.01 66.19 -4.25
N LEU A 76 -2.68 66.34 -4.21
CA LEU A 76 -1.85 65.88 -3.07
C LEU A 76 -2.29 66.51 -1.75
N LYS A 77 -2.53 67.82 -1.73
CA LYS A 77 -3.02 68.52 -0.52
C LYS A 77 -4.37 67.99 -0.06
N VAL A 78 -5.24 67.61 -0.99
CA VAL A 78 -6.55 67.03 -0.67
C VAL A 78 -6.37 65.62 -0.09
N LEU A 79 -5.55 64.78 -0.71
CA LEU A 79 -5.27 63.41 -0.24
C LEU A 79 -4.68 63.39 1.18
N ASP A 80 -3.75 64.30 1.48
CA ASP A 80 -3.15 64.42 2.82
C ASP A 80 -4.19 64.68 3.92
N ARG A 81 -5.17 65.56 3.63
CA ARG A 81 -6.24 65.87 4.59
C ARG A 81 -7.14 64.68 4.89
N HIS A 82 -7.28 63.77 3.93
CA HIS A 82 -8.11 62.56 4.05
C HIS A 82 -7.30 61.33 4.45
N ASP A 83 -6.00 61.47 4.71
CA ASP A 83 -5.10 60.36 5.03
C ASP A 83 -5.20 59.27 3.95
N LEU A 84 -4.97 59.70 2.70
CA LEU A 84 -4.95 58.87 1.49
C LEU A 84 -3.63 59.10 0.75
N LYS A 85 -3.16 58.08 0.03
CA LYS A 85 -1.92 58.14 -0.76
C LYS A 85 -2.19 58.40 -2.24
N MET A 86 -1.30 59.14 -2.90
CA MET A 86 -1.15 59.05 -4.35
C MET A 86 -0.20 57.90 -4.65
N VAL A 87 -0.74 56.71 -4.87
CA VAL A 87 0.04 55.46 -4.94
C VAL A 87 0.78 55.35 -6.26
N SER A 88 0.18 55.84 -7.35
CA SER A 88 0.84 55.90 -8.65
C SER A 88 0.48 57.17 -9.42
N THR A 89 1.35 57.56 -10.36
CA THR A 89 1.05 58.60 -11.35
C THR A 89 1.22 58.06 -12.78
N TYR A 90 0.22 58.24 -13.62
CA TYR A 90 0.21 57.70 -14.99
C TYR A 90 0.88 58.67 -15.97
N VAL A 91 2.01 58.26 -16.54
CA VAL A 91 2.76 59.04 -17.55
C VAL A 91 2.76 58.27 -18.86
N SER A 92 2.41 58.94 -19.96
CA SER A 92 2.52 58.34 -21.31
C SER A 92 3.43 59.17 -22.20
N LEU A 93 4.35 58.50 -22.89
CA LEU A 93 5.28 59.09 -23.84
C LEU A 93 5.16 58.41 -25.19
N ARG A 94 5.33 59.16 -26.28
CA ARG A 94 5.30 58.61 -27.64
C ARG A 94 6.72 58.42 -28.16
N VAL A 95 7.05 57.19 -28.55
CA VAL A 95 8.36 56.79 -29.06
C VAL A 95 8.43 57.10 -30.56
N GLY A 96 9.39 57.92 -31.01
CA GLY A 96 9.54 58.33 -32.42
C GLY A 96 11.01 58.53 -32.82
N ALA A 97 11.25 58.82 -34.10
CA ALA A 97 12.61 58.90 -34.67
C ALA A 97 13.53 59.97 -34.03
N ASP A 98 12.96 61.01 -33.43
CA ASP A 98 13.70 62.03 -32.68
C ASP A 98 13.17 62.07 -31.23
N PRO A 99 13.96 61.66 -30.21
CA PRO A 99 13.54 61.70 -28.82
C PRO A 99 13.49 63.15 -28.35
N LEU A 100 12.37 63.85 -28.63
CA LEU A 100 12.14 65.20 -28.15
C LEU A 100 12.27 65.25 -26.61
N PRO A 101 12.78 66.35 -26.03
CA PRO A 101 12.92 66.47 -24.58
C PRO A 101 11.55 66.29 -23.89
N LEU A 102 11.56 65.63 -22.74
CA LEU A 102 10.38 65.50 -21.89
C LEU A 102 9.78 66.90 -21.64
N SER A 103 8.49 67.09 -21.91
CA SER A 103 7.87 68.41 -21.76
C SER A 103 8.04 68.95 -20.33
N ASP A 104 8.28 70.26 -20.19
CA ASP A 104 8.43 70.91 -18.86
C ASP A 104 7.22 70.66 -17.96
N ARG A 105 6.03 70.47 -18.56
CA ARG A 105 4.83 70.04 -17.85
C ARG A 105 5.05 68.73 -17.10
N ILE A 106 5.49 67.66 -17.76
CA ILE A 106 5.71 66.36 -17.12
C ILE A 106 6.82 66.46 -16.06
N LYS A 107 7.90 67.19 -16.36
CA LYS A 107 8.99 67.43 -15.39
C LYS A 107 8.48 68.09 -14.11
N ASN A 108 7.62 69.10 -14.24
CA ASN A 108 7.05 69.80 -13.09
C ASN A 108 6.06 68.94 -12.30
N GLU A 109 5.26 68.10 -12.99
CA GLU A 109 4.32 67.18 -12.35
C GLU A 109 5.06 66.09 -11.53
N LEU A 110 6.18 65.55 -12.05
CA LEU A 110 7.03 64.61 -11.31
C LEU A 110 7.69 65.28 -10.10
N ARG A 111 8.21 66.50 -10.25
CA ARG A 111 8.81 67.24 -9.13
C ARG A 111 7.82 67.59 -8.02
N ALA A 112 6.54 67.75 -8.35
CA ALA A 112 5.51 67.98 -7.34
C ALA A 112 5.30 66.78 -6.38
N LEU A 113 5.84 65.61 -6.72
CA LEU A 113 5.76 64.36 -5.94
C LEU A 113 6.99 64.12 -5.05
N GLU A 114 7.91 65.08 -4.94
CA GLU A 114 9.09 64.96 -4.08
C GLU A 114 8.71 64.58 -2.64
N GLY A 115 9.40 63.56 -2.10
CA GLY A 115 9.15 63.02 -0.76
C GLY A 115 7.89 62.17 -0.62
N ARG A 116 7.28 61.73 -1.74
CA ARG A 116 6.16 60.78 -1.77
C ARG A 116 6.63 59.40 -2.22
N ASP A 117 6.02 58.35 -1.68
CA ASP A 117 6.21 56.97 -2.15
C ASP A 117 5.38 56.66 -3.40
N THR A 118 5.28 57.60 -4.34
CA THR A 118 4.45 57.48 -5.56
C THR A 118 5.22 56.76 -6.67
N ILE A 119 4.61 55.73 -7.26
CA ILE A 119 5.20 55.00 -8.39
C ILE A 119 4.84 55.69 -9.70
N VAL A 120 5.85 56.06 -10.50
CA VAL A 120 5.66 56.59 -11.85
C VAL A 120 5.32 55.43 -12.78
N TRP A 121 4.07 55.36 -13.20
CA TRP A 121 3.55 54.28 -14.04
C TRP A 121 3.62 54.69 -15.52
N LEU A 122 4.66 54.22 -16.22
CA LEU A 122 5.10 54.76 -17.51
C LEU A 122 4.66 53.89 -18.69
N THR A 123 3.83 54.43 -19.58
CA THR A 123 3.43 53.79 -20.84
C THR A 123 4.17 54.40 -22.04
N LEU A 124 4.67 53.56 -22.94
CA LEU A 124 5.38 53.97 -24.16
C LEU A 124 4.53 53.71 -25.41
N LEU A 125 3.90 54.75 -25.94
CA LEU A 125 3.06 54.72 -27.13
C LEU A 125 3.92 54.60 -28.40
N SER A 126 3.49 53.79 -29.36
CA SER A 126 4.15 53.69 -30.66
C SER A 126 4.01 54.99 -31.46
N GLY A 127 5.10 55.46 -32.07
CA GLY A 127 5.14 56.60 -32.98
C GLY A 127 5.97 56.28 -34.22
N GLU A 128 5.88 57.16 -35.22
CA GLU A 128 6.52 56.95 -36.52
C GLU A 128 8.05 56.97 -36.39
N GLY A 129 8.70 55.89 -36.86
CA GLY A 129 10.16 55.71 -36.79
C GLY A 129 10.74 55.44 -35.40
N GLY A 130 9.92 55.10 -34.40
CA GLY A 130 10.40 54.77 -33.04
C GLY A 130 11.09 53.41 -32.96
N THR A 131 12.20 53.33 -32.21
CA THR A 131 12.97 52.10 -31.94
C THR A 131 13.16 51.87 -30.45
N ASP A 132 13.53 50.65 -30.05
CA ASP A 132 13.81 50.31 -28.65
C ASP A 132 14.93 51.20 -28.08
N GLU A 133 15.93 51.57 -28.86
CA GLU A 133 17.00 52.48 -28.43
C GLU A 133 16.44 53.88 -28.07
N SER A 134 15.50 54.39 -28.87
CA SER A 134 14.84 55.66 -28.59
C SER A 134 13.93 55.57 -27.36
N ALA A 135 13.25 54.43 -27.17
CA ALA A 135 12.44 54.17 -25.98
C ALA A 135 13.29 54.09 -24.70
N VAL A 136 14.42 53.37 -24.73
CA VAL A 136 15.38 53.25 -23.63
C VAL A 136 15.93 54.62 -23.24
N ALA A 137 16.29 55.46 -24.22
CA ALA A 137 16.74 56.83 -23.96
C ALA A 137 15.67 57.67 -23.24
N MET A 138 14.40 57.56 -23.65
CA MET A 138 13.29 58.25 -23.00
C MET A 138 13.03 57.75 -21.57
N VAL A 139 13.07 56.43 -21.35
CA VAL A 139 12.91 55.85 -20.00
C VAL A 139 14.05 56.30 -19.09
N ARG A 140 15.29 56.32 -19.58
CA ARG A 140 16.46 56.81 -18.80
C ARG A 140 16.29 58.26 -18.36
N GLU A 141 15.76 59.12 -19.22
CA GLU A 141 15.50 60.53 -18.86
C GLU A 141 14.40 60.65 -17.78
N VAL A 142 13.30 59.89 -17.90
CA VAL A 142 12.26 59.86 -16.85
C VAL A 142 12.82 59.30 -15.54
N ALA A 143 13.53 58.18 -15.60
CA ALA A 143 14.12 57.52 -14.44
C ALA A 143 15.12 58.41 -13.71
N LYS A 144 15.92 59.20 -14.45
CA LYS A 144 16.84 60.19 -13.88
C LYS A 144 16.08 61.27 -13.10
N ILE A 145 15.03 61.85 -13.69
CA ILE A 145 14.23 62.89 -13.03
C ILE A 145 13.49 62.32 -11.82
N SER A 146 12.94 61.11 -11.94
CA SER A 146 12.29 60.41 -10.83
C SER A 146 13.26 60.14 -9.69
N GLU A 147 14.50 59.74 -9.98
CA GLU A 147 15.52 59.50 -8.96
C GLU A 147 15.91 60.78 -8.21
N GLU A 148 16.00 61.93 -8.91
CA GLU A 148 16.28 63.24 -8.28
C GLU A 148 15.26 63.60 -7.18
N VAL A 149 14.04 63.09 -7.28
CA VAL A 149 12.94 63.35 -6.32
C VAL A 149 12.52 62.11 -5.51
N GLY A 150 13.28 61.01 -5.60
CA GLY A 150 13.09 59.79 -4.80
C GLY A 150 11.98 58.85 -5.26
N LEU A 151 11.53 58.94 -6.52
CA LEU A 151 10.45 58.12 -7.07
C LEU A 151 10.97 56.88 -7.82
N GLU A 152 10.20 55.80 -7.72
CA GLU A 152 10.37 54.61 -8.56
C GLU A 152 9.56 54.72 -9.86
N VAL A 153 10.07 54.09 -10.92
CA VAL A 153 9.41 53.99 -12.23
C VAL A 153 9.01 52.54 -12.48
N ALA A 154 7.75 52.30 -12.78
CA ALA A 154 7.24 51.02 -13.24
C ALA A 154 6.82 51.11 -14.70
N LEU A 155 7.52 50.38 -15.58
CA LEU A 155 7.12 50.24 -16.97
C LEU A 155 5.76 49.54 -17.05
N TYR A 156 4.85 50.12 -17.83
CA TYR A 156 3.48 49.65 -18.00
C TYR A 156 3.29 48.97 -19.35
N PRO A 157 3.29 47.62 -19.40
CA PRO A 157 2.87 46.86 -20.56
C PRO A 157 1.43 47.21 -20.94
N HIS A 158 1.25 47.70 -22.16
CA HIS A 158 -0.06 48.09 -22.65
C HIS A 158 -0.30 47.55 -24.06
N ALA A 159 -1.40 46.82 -24.24
CA ALA A 159 -1.80 46.26 -25.53
C ALA A 159 -1.77 47.33 -26.65
N GLY A 160 -1.13 47.03 -27.78
CA GLY A 160 -0.97 47.93 -28.93
C GLY A 160 0.03 49.07 -28.76
N CYS A 161 0.83 49.09 -27.69
CA CYS A 161 1.88 50.08 -27.46
C CYS A 161 3.28 49.52 -27.77
N HIS A 162 4.32 50.36 -27.68
CA HIS A 162 5.69 49.96 -28.00
C HIS A 162 6.23 48.90 -27.01
N VAL A 163 5.78 48.96 -25.76
CA VAL A 163 5.96 47.90 -24.75
C VAL A 163 4.61 47.25 -24.49
N GLU A 164 4.40 46.07 -25.07
CA GLU A 164 3.09 45.41 -25.13
C GLU A 164 2.90 44.32 -24.06
N THR A 165 3.96 43.58 -23.74
CA THR A 165 3.93 42.46 -22.78
C THR A 165 4.77 42.73 -21.53
N VAL A 166 4.55 41.94 -20.46
CA VAL A 166 5.36 42.02 -19.22
C VAL A 166 6.82 41.67 -19.52
N GLU A 167 7.03 40.73 -20.43
CA GLU A 167 8.35 40.33 -20.91
C GLU A 167 9.06 41.44 -21.68
N ASP A 168 8.34 42.22 -22.51
CA ASP A 168 8.91 43.41 -23.17
C ASP A 168 9.35 44.45 -22.14
N ALA A 169 8.51 44.68 -21.12
CA ALA A 169 8.84 45.61 -20.05
C ALA A 169 10.07 45.15 -19.25
N LEU A 170 10.19 43.85 -18.97
CA LEU A 170 11.36 43.30 -18.27
C LEU A 170 12.64 43.48 -19.11
N ARG A 171 12.57 43.13 -20.39
CA ARG A 171 13.70 43.31 -21.31
C ARG A 171 14.12 44.78 -21.40
N MET A 172 13.17 45.70 -21.45
CA MET A 172 13.45 47.13 -21.50
C MET A 172 13.98 47.67 -20.17
N ALA A 173 13.47 47.20 -19.02
CA ALA A 173 14.00 47.57 -17.71
C ALA A 173 15.46 47.12 -17.56
N ASP A 174 15.77 45.89 -18.00
CA ASP A 174 17.13 45.34 -18.02
C ASP A 174 18.07 46.19 -18.92
N GLU A 175 17.59 46.64 -20.08
CA GLU A 175 18.39 47.47 -21.01
C GLU A 175 18.58 48.91 -20.52
N VAL A 176 17.58 49.47 -19.81
CA VAL A 176 17.68 50.78 -19.16
C VAL A 176 18.75 50.77 -18.07
N ASP A 177 18.90 49.64 -17.36
CA ASP A 177 19.90 49.34 -16.33
C ASP A 177 19.95 50.43 -15.23
N ARG A 178 18.83 50.61 -14.52
CA ARG A 178 18.73 51.54 -13.38
C ARG A 178 17.96 50.91 -12.21
N PRO A 179 18.41 51.11 -10.96
CA PRO A 179 17.81 50.48 -9.79
C PRO A 179 16.39 50.97 -9.46
N ASN A 180 16.07 52.22 -9.83
CA ASN A 180 14.74 52.81 -9.62
C ASN A 180 13.75 52.50 -10.75
N VAL A 181 14.10 51.62 -11.70
CA VAL A 181 13.23 51.19 -12.80
C VAL A 181 12.86 49.72 -12.59
N GLY A 182 11.57 49.43 -12.68
CA GLY A 182 11.02 48.09 -12.65
C GLY A 182 9.81 47.98 -13.56
N VAL A 183 8.99 46.96 -13.33
CA VAL A 183 7.82 46.64 -14.18
C VAL A 183 6.54 46.62 -13.37
N SER A 184 5.43 46.77 -14.07
CA SER A 184 4.09 46.55 -13.52
C SER A 184 3.44 45.31 -14.13
N PHE A 185 2.55 44.68 -13.37
CA PHE A 185 1.67 43.64 -13.89
C PHE A 185 0.24 44.17 -13.95
N ASN A 186 -0.32 44.27 -15.15
CA ASN A 186 -1.69 44.72 -15.33
C ASN A 186 -2.56 43.58 -15.87
N LEU A 187 -3.53 43.12 -15.06
CA LEU A 187 -4.32 41.92 -15.36
C LEU A 187 -5.01 41.99 -16.73
N CYS A 188 -5.70 43.09 -17.06
CA CYS A 188 -6.47 43.14 -18.30
C CYS A 188 -5.57 43.16 -19.55
N HIS A 189 -4.41 43.84 -19.50
CA HIS A 189 -3.46 43.81 -20.61
C HIS A 189 -2.73 42.49 -20.71
N PHE A 190 -2.33 41.88 -19.59
CA PHE A 190 -1.76 40.53 -19.57
C PHE A 190 -2.71 39.51 -20.22
N LEU A 191 -4.00 39.57 -19.91
CA LEU A 191 -4.99 38.71 -20.55
C LEU A 191 -5.18 39.05 -22.03
N LYS A 192 -5.05 40.32 -22.45
CA LYS A 192 -5.23 40.74 -23.85
C LYS A 192 -4.08 40.31 -24.76
N THR A 193 -2.85 40.27 -24.23
CA THR A 193 -1.61 40.06 -25.02
C THR A 193 -0.91 38.74 -24.70
N GLY A 194 -1.24 38.10 -23.58
CA GLY A 194 -0.68 36.83 -23.14
C GLY A 194 -1.74 35.76 -22.83
N SER A 195 -1.30 34.64 -22.25
CA SER A 195 -2.14 33.49 -21.91
C SER A 195 -2.32 33.33 -20.40
N ASP A 196 -3.56 33.10 -19.94
CA ASP A 196 -3.90 32.88 -18.52
C ASP A 196 -3.15 31.67 -17.91
N GLN A 197 -2.72 30.72 -18.74
CA GLN A 197 -1.93 29.55 -18.34
C GLN A 197 -0.51 29.92 -17.90
N ASN A 198 0.06 31.00 -18.46
CA ASN A 198 1.43 31.42 -18.20
C ASN A 198 1.56 32.34 -16.98
N LEU A 199 0.44 32.69 -16.33
CA LEU A 199 0.37 33.65 -15.23
C LEU A 199 1.48 33.47 -14.17
N LYS A 200 1.65 32.23 -13.66
CA LYS A 200 2.67 31.94 -12.64
C LYS A 200 4.09 32.10 -13.16
N ALA A 201 4.34 31.69 -14.40
CA ALA A 201 5.67 31.78 -15.00
C ALA A 201 6.07 33.24 -15.22
N VAL A 202 5.16 34.06 -15.73
CA VAL A 202 5.38 35.50 -15.94
C VAL A 202 5.61 36.22 -14.61
N LEU A 203 4.79 35.96 -13.59
CA LEU A 203 4.96 36.58 -12.27
C LEU A 203 6.26 36.16 -11.58
N ARG A 204 6.67 34.89 -11.67
CA ARG A 204 7.97 34.45 -11.12
C ARG A 204 9.14 35.17 -11.79
N LYS A 205 9.07 35.38 -13.10
CA LYS A 205 10.10 36.11 -13.84
C LYS A 205 10.10 37.61 -13.49
N ALA A 206 8.92 38.20 -13.33
CA ALA A 206 8.77 39.61 -13.01
C ALA A 206 9.06 39.95 -11.54
N ALA A 207 8.89 39.01 -10.61
CA ALA A 207 8.91 39.25 -9.16
C ALA A 207 10.08 40.11 -8.65
N PRO A 208 11.35 39.93 -9.10
CA PRO A 208 12.46 40.77 -8.62
C PRO A 208 12.34 42.26 -8.98
N GLN A 209 11.64 42.56 -10.08
CA GLN A 209 11.48 43.91 -10.63
C GLN A 209 10.03 44.41 -10.57
N LEU A 210 9.10 43.63 -10.02
CA LEU A 210 7.68 43.96 -9.97
C LEU A 210 7.41 45.03 -8.90
N ARG A 211 6.90 46.19 -9.31
CA ARG A 211 6.67 47.36 -8.43
C ARG A 211 5.20 47.62 -8.13
N ILE A 212 4.31 47.35 -9.08
CA ILE A 212 2.88 47.62 -8.94
C ILE A 212 2.04 46.59 -9.71
N VAL A 213 0.93 46.17 -9.11
CA VAL A 213 -0.02 45.22 -9.71
C VAL A 213 -1.37 45.88 -9.85
N SER A 214 -2.03 45.65 -10.98
CA SER A 214 -3.40 46.08 -11.21
C SER A 214 -4.33 44.89 -11.38
N ILE A 215 -5.49 44.95 -10.73
CA ILE A 215 -6.55 43.95 -10.76
C ILE A 215 -7.88 44.56 -11.20
N ASN A 216 -8.75 43.71 -11.74
CA ASN A 216 -10.14 44.00 -12.09
C ASN A 216 -10.88 42.68 -12.29
N GLY A 217 -12.21 42.72 -12.43
CA GLY A 217 -12.97 41.57 -12.94
C GLY A 217 -12.71 41.37 -14.44
N ALA A 218 -12.65 40.15 -14.92
CA ALA A 218 -12.37 39.85 -16.32
C ALA A 218 -12.96 38.49 -16.73
N ASP A 219 -13.19 38.30 -18.03
CA ASP A 219 -13.48 36.99 -18.57
C ASP A 219 -12.23 36.25 -19.04
N ARG A 220 -12.27 34.92 -18.97
CA ARG A 220 -11.24 34.02 -19.51
C ARG A 220 -11.71 33.37 -20.81
N GLY A 221 -10.76 32.85 -21.61
CA GLY A 221 -11.04 32.22 -22.90
C GLY A 221 -10.11 32.77 -23.99
N ASP A 222 -10.62 32.95 -25.21
CA ASP A 222 -9.88 33.65 -26.28
C ASP A 222 -9.90 35.16 -26.06
N THR A 223 -9.13 35.59 -25.06
CA THR A 223 -9.04 36.97 -24.59
C THR A 223 -8.42 37.92 -25.62
N HIS A 224 -7.62 37.42 -26.56
CA HIS A 224 -7.08 38.19 -27.67
C HIS A 224 -8.18 38.75 -28.58
N ALA A 225 -9.26 37.99 -28.82
CA ALA A 225 -10.41 38.43 -29.61
C ALA A 225 -11.42 39.29 -28.82
N MET A 226 -11.33 39.33 -27.49
CA MET A 226 -12.31 40.04 -26.64
C MET A 226 -12.15 41.56 -26.65
N GLY A 227 -13.27 42.29 -26.59
CA GLY A 227 -13.29 43.72 -26.35
C GLY A 227 -13.06 44.08 -24.87
N TRP A 228 -12.65 45.33 -24.61
CA TRP A 228 -12.28 45.80 -23.26
C TRP A 228 -13.37 45.64 -22.20
N ALA A 229 -14.66 45.78 -22.56
CA ALA A 229 -15.77 45.58 -21.62
C ALA A 229 -15.87 44.16 -21.04
N ARG A 230 -15.26 43.17 -21.69
CA ARG A 230 -15.16 41.78 -21.18
C ARG A 230 -13.90 41.57 -20.33
N LEU A 231 -12.84 42.35 -20.58
CA LEU A 231 -11.56 42.23 -19.89
C LEU A 231 -11.38 43.22 -18.74
N ILE A 232 -12.25 44.22 -18.62
CA ILE A 232 -12.31 45.21 -17.55
C ILE A 232 -13.75 45.29 -17.05
N GLN A 233 -14.03 44.59 -15.96
CA GLN A 233 -15.32 44.48 -15.28
C GLN A 233 -15.14 44.82 -13.79
N PRO A 234 -16.24 45.07 -13.04
CA PRO A 234 -16.20 45.20 -11.58
C PRO A 234 -15.46 44.05 -10.90
N LEU A 235 -14.69 44.34 -9.84
CA LEU A 235 -13.93 43.29 -9.16
C LEU A 235 -14.87 42.25 -8.53
N GLY A 236 -14.61 40.98 -8.82
CA GLY A 236 -15.49 39.86 -8.46
C GLY A 236 -16.54 39.50 -9.52
N GLU A 237 -16.57 40.22 -10.64
CA GLU A 237 -17.36 39.86 -11.84
C GLU A 237 -16.45 39.30 -12.95
N GLY A 238 -17.06 38.62 -13.92
CA GLY A 238 -16.37 37.89 -14.97
C GLY A 238 -16.00 36.44 -14.58
N THR A 239 -15.50 35.70 -15.56
CA THR A 239 -15.20 34.25 -15.45
C THR A 239 -13.73 33.95 -15.10
N PHE A 240 -12.85 34.95 -15.09
CA PHE A 240 -11.47 34.77 -14.64
C PHE A 240 -11.41 34.74 -13.10
N PRO A 241 -10.86 33.67 -12.49
CA PRO A 241 -10.75 33.56 -11.04
C PRO A 241 -9.58 34.40 -10.52
N VAL A 242 -9.87 35.60 -10.01
CA VAL A 242 -8.87 36.55 -9.50
C VAL A 242 -8.03 35.95 -8.36
N GLU A 243 -8.58 35.01 -7.60
CA GLU A 243 -7.88 34.24 -6.56
C GLU A 243 -6.66 33.49 -7.12
N ARG A 244 -6.66 33.12 -8.41
CA ARG A 244 -5.47 32.52 -9.04
C ARG A 244 -4.32 33.51 -9.16
N LEU A 245 -4.63 34.78 -9.45
CA LEU A 245 -3.62 35.84 -9.46
C LEU A 245 -3.12 36.10 -8.04
N LEU A 246 -4.01 36.20 -7.05
CA LEU A 246 -3.61 36.39 -5.65
C LEU A 246 -2.72 35.25 -5.16
N ALA A 247 -3.12 33.99 -5.40
CA ALA A 247 -2.30 32.84 -5.05
C ALA A 247 -0.93 32.86 -5.76
N ALA A 248 -0.85 33.33 -7.01
CA ALA A 248 0.42 33.44 -7.72
C ALA A 248 1.30 34.57 -7.18
N LEU A 249 0.71 35.70 -6.75
CA LEU A 249 1.43 36.81 -6.12
C LEU A 249 1.97 36.43 -4.74
N ASP A 250 1.17 35.71 -3.94
CA ASP A 250 1.56 35.14 -2.66
C ASP A 250 2.73 34.14 -2.84
N GLU A 251 2.64 33.27 -3.84
CA GLU A 251 3.68 32.30 -4.17
C GLU A 251 5.03 32.95 -4.53
N VAL A 252 5.02 34.13 -5.15
CA VAL A 252 6.25 34.87 -5.50
C VAL A 252 6.65 35.90 -4.43
N GLY A 253 5.91 35.98 -3.32
CA GLY A 253 6.21 36.88 -2.21
C GLY A 253 6.05 38.37 -2.54
N TYR A 254 5.09 38.73 -3.40
CA TYR A 254 4.85 40.13 -3.77
C TYR A 254 4.19 40.93 -2.63
N GLU A 255 4.76 42.08 -2.30
CA GLU A 255 4.26 42.98 -1.22
C GLU A 255 3.89 44.37 -1.70
N GLY A 256 4.06 44.66 -3.00
CA GLY A 256 3.82 45.98 -3.56
C GLY A 256 2.33 46.33 -3.63
N PRO A 257 2.02 47.60 -3.96
CA PRO A 257 0.65 48.08 -4.04
C PRO A 257 -0.19 47.33 -5.10
N ILE A 258 -1.46 47.10 -4.77
CA ILE A 258 -2.47 46.50 -5.65
C ILE A 258 -3.54 47.55 -5.97
N GLY A 259 -3.75 47.82 -7.26
CA GLY A 259 -4.63 48.87 -7.75
C GLY A 259 -5.82 48.34 -8.55
N LEU A 260 -6.98 48.94 -8.35
CA LEU A 260 -8.20 48.60 -9.09
C LEU A 260 -8.28 49.38 -10.41
N GLN A 261 -8.32 48.65 -11.53
CA GLN A 261 -8.54 49.18 -12.88
C GLN A 261 -10.03 49.32 -13.18
N CYS A 262 -10.46 50.52 -13.60
CA CYS A 262 -11.88 50.86 -13.77
C CYS A 262 -12.21 51.41 -15.18
N PHE A 263 -11.31 51.27 -16.16
CA PHE A 263 -11.50 51.87 -17.48
C PHE A 263 -12.81 51.44 -18.18
N ASN A 264 -13.68 52.42 -18.46
CA ASN A 264 -14.91 52.28 -19.24
C ASN A 264 -15.89 51.22 -18.69
N VAL A 265 -15.90 51.03 -17.37
CA VAL A 265 -16.88 50.18 -16.68
C VAL A 265 -18.24 50.90 -16.68
N PRO A 266 -19.34 50.27 -17.14
CA PRO A 266 -20.64 50.93 -17.22
C PRO A 266 -21.27 51.12 -15.83
N GLY A 267 -21.99 52.25 -15.67
CA GLY A 267 -22.75 52.58 -14.45
C GLY A 267 -22.10 53.70 -13.62
N GLU A 268 -22.66 53.96 -12.44
CA GLU A 268 -22.14 55.01 -11.55
C GLU A 268 -20.83 54.58 -10.86
N ASP A 269 -19.78 55.41 -11.00
CA ASP A 269 -18.44 55.20 -10.43
C ASP A 269 -18.45 54.81 -8.95
N ARG A 270 -19.22 55.53 -8.11
CA ARG A 270 -19.26 55.30 -6.66
C ARG A 270 -19.83 53.92 -6.33
N GLU A 271 -20.82 53.45 -7.07
CA GLU A 271 -21.40 52.12 -6.87
C GLU A 271 -20.44 51.02 -7.31
N HIS A 272 -19.73 51.21 -8.42
CA HIS A 272 -18.69 50.29 -8.87
C HIS A 272 -17.55 50.15 -7.85
N LEU A 273 -17.04 51.26 -7.31
CA LEU A 273 -16.03 51.26 -6.26
C LEU A 273 -16.55 50.57 -4.99
N ARG A 274 -17.78 50.87 -4.56
CA ARG A 274 -18.38 50.24 -3.38
C ARG A 274 -18.51 48.72 -3.52
N ARG A 275 -18.88 48.23 -4.70
CA ARG A 275 -18.95 46.78 -4.97
C ARG A 275 -17.56 46.16 -4.98
N SER A 276 -16.62 46.79 -5.67
CA SER A 276 -15.27 46.26 -5.84
C SER A 276 -14.52 46.15 -4.52
N ILE A 277 -14.60 47.15 -3.62
CA ILE A 277 -13.95 47.08 -2.30
C ILE A 277 -14.58 46.00 -1.40
N ARG A 278 -15.88 45.73 -1.55
CA ARG A 278 -16.55 44.62 -0.84
C ARG A 278 -16.07 43.26 -1.36
N SER A 279 -15.94 43.13 -2.68
CA SER A 279 -15.39 41.92 -3.30
C SER A 279 -13.94 41.70 -2.88
N TRP A 280 -13.12 42.76 -2.86
CA TRP A 280 -11.73 42.70 -2.39
C TRP A 280 -11.62 42.13 -0.97
N ARG A 281 -12.39 42.67 -0.02
CA ARG A 281 -12.39 42.17 1.37
C ARG A 281 -12.73 40.68 1.48
N ARG A 282 -13.59 40.16 0.60
CA ARG A 282 -13.91 38.73 0.55
C ARG A 282 -12.77 37.91 -0.08
N LEU A 283 -12.21 38.41 -1.18
CA LEU A 283 -11.14 37.76 -1.90
C LEU A 283 -9.87 37.67 -1.05
N ILE A 284 -9.52 38.68 -0.27
CA ILE A 284 -8.27 38.67 0.51
C ILE A 284 -8.39 37.96 1.87
N ALA A 285 -9.61 37.71 2.37
CA ALA A 285 -9.85 37.15 3.71
C ALA A 285 -9.12 35.81 4.01
N PRO A 286 -8.98 34.85 3.08
CA PRO A 286 -8.22 33.62 3.31
C PRO A 286 -6.72 33.84 3.62
N TRP A 287 -6.20 35.02 3.29
CA TRP A 287 -4.81 35.40 3.48
C TRP A 287 -4.61 36.35 4.71
N ASN A 288 -5.67 36.65 5.49
CA ASN A 288 -5.65 37.56 6.65
C ASN A 288 -5.59 36.81 8.02
N ARG A 289 -4.71 37.26 8.93
CA ARG A 289 -4.31 36.57 10.18
C ARG A 289 -5.27 36.73 11.36
N ASP A 290 -5.74 37.95 11.65
CA ASP A 290 -6.60 38.21 12.82
C ASP A 290 -7.95 37.49 12.70
N ALA A 291 -8.46 37.41 11.47
CA ALA A 291 -9.69 36.70 11.15
C ALA A 291 -9.59 35.17 11.37
N LEU A 292 -8.39 34.58 11.35
CA LEU A 292 -8.19 33.15 11.59
C LEU A 292 -8.26 32.79 13.08
N PHE A 293 -7.71 33.62 13.97
CA PHE A 293 -7.74 33.38 15.42
C PHE A 293 -9.12 33.66 16.04
N SER A 294 -9.81 34.73 15.62
CA SER A 294 -11.18 34.99 16.10
C SER A 294 -12.14 33.84 15.73
N ARG A 295 -12.02 33.28 14.52
CA ARG A 295 -12.83 32.11 14.09
C ARG A 295 -12.47 30.82 14.84
N ALA A 296 -11.24 30.68 15.30
CA ALA A 296 -10.83 29.55 16.12
C ALA A 296 -11.42 29.63 17.54
N ALA A 297 -11.55 30.83 18.10
CA ALA A 297 -12.14 31.07 19.43
C ALA A 297 -13.63 30.67 19.50
N GLU A 298 -14.40 30.89 18.43
CA GLU A 298 -15.85 30.65 18.36
C GLU A 298 -16.27 29.18 18.08
N SER A 299 -15.32 28.26 17.91
CA SER A 299 -15.62 26.92 17.35
C SER A 299 -16.16 25.89 18.38
N GLU A 300 -17.47 25.59 18.34
CA GLU A 300 -18.11 24.53 19.14
C GLU A 300 -18.20 23.16 18.42
N TYR A 301 -18.64 22.12 19.16
CA TYR A 301 -18.77 20.73 18.67
C TYR A 301 -19.75 20.65 17.48
N GLY A 302 -19.21 20.50 16.27
CA GLY A 302 -20.00 20.41 15.02
C GLY A 302 -19.61 21.38 13.90
N GLN A 303 -18.79 22.40 14.17
CA GLN A 303 -18.33 23.37 13.15
C GLN A 303 -16.93 23.07 12.58
N SER A 304 -16.64 23.61 11.39
CA SER A 304 -15.51 23.28 10.52
C SER A 304 -14.13 23.40 11.21
N ARG A 305 -13.33 22.32 11.11
CA ARG A 305 -11.96 22.21 11.65
C ARG A 305 -10.92 23.04 10.87
N ALA A 306 -11.33 23.76 9.81
CA ALA A 306 -10.42 24.38 8.85
C ALA A 306 -9.53 25.47 9.44
N ALA A 307 -10.05 26.34 10.32
CA ALA A 307 -9.26 27.41 10.95
C ALA A 307 -8.17 26.84 11.87
N LEU A 308 -8.53 25.88 12.73
CA LEU A 308 -7.60 25.21 13.64
C LEU A 308 -6.55 24.37 12.89
N ALA A 309 -6.95 23.65 11.84
CA ALA A 309 -6.02 22.91 11.00
C ALA A 309 -5.02 23.84 10.29
N ARG A 310 -5.49 25.00 9.81
CA ARG A 310 -4.63 25.99 9.16
C ARG A 310 -3.65 26.65 10.12
N ILE A 311 -4.06 26.92 11.36
CA ILE A 311 -3.14 27.41 12.42
C ILE A 311 -2.02 26.38 12.68
N VAL A 312 -2.36 25.10 12.81
CA VAL A 312 -1.36 24.03 12.99
C VAL A 312 -0.40 23.91 11.80
N GLU A 313 -0.91 24.04 10.58
CA GLU A 313 -0.12 24.01 9.35
C GLU A 313 0.85 25.21 9.27
N LEU A 314 0.38 26.43 9.55
CA LEU A 314 1.19 27.65 9.56
C LEU A 314 2.30 27.62 10.62
N ILE A 315 2.10 26.90 11.72
CA ILE A 315 3.05 26.83 12.84
C ILE A 315 4.14 25.77 12.63
N THR A 316 3.82 24.66 11.93
CA THR A 316 4.69 23.47 11.92
C THR A 316 6.10 23.73 11.36
N ASP A 317 6.26 24.75 10.50
CA ASP A 317 7.56 25.19 9.94
C ASP A 317 7.86 26.69 10.20
N ALA A 318 7.17 27.33 11.15
CA ALA A 318 7.34 28.76 11.40
C ALA A 318 8.69 29.11 12.07
N PRO A 319 9.36 30.21 11.68
CA PRO A 319 10.55 30.71 12.37
C PRO A 319 10.25 31.15 13.81
N ALA A 320 11.29 31.21 14.65
CA ALA A 320 11.15 31.35 16.12
C ALA A 320 10.56 32.69 16.61
N ASP A 321 10.59 33.73 15.77
CA ASP A 321 9.90 34.99 15.99
C ASP A 321 8.38 34.82 15.79
N ARG A 322 7.96 34.11 14.74
CA ARG A 322 6.55 33.78 14.50
C ARG A 322 5.99 32.82 15.53
N GLN A 323 6.75 31.81 15.96
CA GLN A 323 6.31 30.90 17.02
C GLN A 323 6.04 31.65 18.33
N ARG A 324 6.83 32.69 18.64
CA ARG A 324 6.59 33.57 19.80
C ARG A 324 5.31 34.38 19.67
N GLU A 325 5.04 34.94 18.49
CA GLU A 325 3.78 35.65 18.24
C GLU A 325 2.57 34.72 18.40
N PHE A 326 2.66 33.48 17.89
CA PHE A 326 1.63 32.46 18.08
C PHE A 326 1.46 32.02 19.54
N GLU A 327 2.55 31.95 20.30
CA GLU A 327 2.51 31.71 21.74
C GLU A 327 1.76 32.84 22.46
N THR A 328 2.04 34.11 22.15
CA THR A 328 1.35 35.25 22.77
C THR A 328 -0.17 35.20 22.55
N HIS A 329 -0.61 34.94 21.32
CA HIS A 329 -2.04 34.81 21.00
C HIS A 329 -2.68 33.59 21.66
N SER A 330 -1.93 32.49 21.74
CA SER A 330 -2.35 31.28 22.44
C SER A 330 -2.57 31.55 23.93
N VAL A 331 -1.66 32.26 24.59
CA VAL A 331 -1.79 32.66 26.00
C VAL A 331 -3.04 33.52 26.20
N ALA A 332 -3.24 34.55 25.35
CA ALA A 332 -4.42 35.40 25.43
C ALA A 332 -5.74 34.61 25.32
N LEU A 333 -5.80 33.60 24.43
CA LEU A 333 -6.98 32.74 24.29
C LEU A 333 -7.21 31.83 25.50
N LEU A 334 -6.15 31.34 26.16
CA LEU A 334 -6.30 30.58 27.39
C LEU A 334 -6.86 31.45 28.54
N GLU A 335 -6.44 32.70 28.61
CA GLU A 335 -6.84 33.68 29.63
C GLU A 335 -8.23 34.27 29.39
N ASP A 336 -8.74 34.24 28.16
CA ASP A 336 -10.08 34.70 27.80
C ASP A 336 -11.17 33.86 28.51
N PRO A 337 -12.01 34.45 29.38
CA PRO A 337 -13.08 33.72 30.07
C PRO A 337 -14.19 33.24 29.13
N ASP A 338 -14.38 33.90 27.98
CA ASP A 338 -15.45 33.59 27.02
C ASP A 338 -15.00 32.54 25.99
N ALA A 339 -13.71 32.20 25.94
CA ALA A 339 -13.19 31.19 25.03
C ALA A 339 -13.66 29.77 25.39
N SER A 340 -14.11 29.02 24.38
CA SER A 340 -14.64 27.67 24.57
C SER A 340 -13.59 26.69 25.14
N CYS A 341 -14.04 25.71 25.94
CA CYS A 341 -13.18 24.63 26.46
C CYS A 341 -12.42 23.91 25.33
N ARG A 342 -13.05 23.71 24.16
CA ARG A 342 -12.41 23.09 22.99
C ARG A 342 -11.27 23.94 22.40
N SER A 343 -11.48 25.24 22.30
CA SER A 343 -10.47 26.17 21.82
C SER A 343 -9.27 26.16 22.77
N LYS A 344 -9.51 26.20 24.08
CA LYS A 344 -8.46 26.09 25.11
C LYS A 344 -7.69 24.77 25.02
N ARG A 345 -8.36 23.62 24.85
CA ARG A 345 -7.68 22.31 24.64
C ARG A 345 -6.76 22.31 23.43
N THR A 346 -7.23 22.86 22.32
CA THR A 346 -6.45 22.91 21.07
C THR A 346 -5.20 23.77 21.26
N VAL A 347 -5.34 24.88 21.96
CA VAL A 347 -4.22 25.76 22.29
C VAL A 347 -3.25 25.11 23.27
N CYS A 348 -3.71 24.35 24.27
CA CYS A 348 -2.81 23.55 25.11
C CYS A 348 -1.95 22.58 24.28
N HIS A 349 -2.54 21.90 23.29
CA HIS A 349 -1.77 21.05 22.38
C HIS A 349 -0.77 21.82 21.52
N LEU A 350 -1.13 23.02 21.04
CA LEU A 350 -0.20 23.89 20.31
C LEU A 350 0.98 24.30 21.21
N LEU A 351 0.69 24.79 22.41
CA LEU A 351 1.69 25.21 23.38
C LEU A 351 2.60 24.06 23.82
N SER A 352 2.15 22.80 23.80
CA SER A 352 3.04 21.65 24.03
C SER A 352 4.21 21.56 23.04
N ARG A 353 4.08 22.17 21.86
CA ARG A 353 5.10 22.18 20.80
C ARG A 353 5.90 23.49 20.72
N ILE A 354 5.24 24.62 20.90
CA ILE A 354 5.85 25.96 20.69
C ILE A 354 6.02 26.77 21.97
N GLY A 355 5.44 26.33 23.08
CA GLY A 355 5.44 27.08 24.32
C GLY A 355 6.84 27.26 24.92
N THR A 356 7.04 28.40 25.55
CA THR A 356 8.20 28.78 26.32
C THR A 356 7.79 29.03 27.78
N ALA A 357 8.68 29.63 28.58
CA ALA A 357 8.36 30.02 29.94
C ALA A 357 7.20 31.03 30.02
N GLU A 358 6.91 31.76 28.93
CA GLU A 358 5.86 32.78 28.88
C GLU A 358 4.45 32.19 28.97
N SER A 359 4.21 31.00 28.41
CA SER A 359 2.90 30.32 28.49
C SER A 359 2.67 29.54 29.78
N VAL A 360 3.70 29.35 30.61
CA VAL A 360 3.60 28.58 31.85
C VAL A 360 2.53 29.11 32.82
N PRO A 361 2.42 30.42 33.10
CA PRO A 361 1.40 30.94 34.03
C PRO A 361 -0.03 30.65 33.58
N ALA A 362 -0.33 30.86 32.30
CA ALA A 362 -1.66 30.60 31.74
C ALA A 362 -2.01 29.11 31.76
N LEU A 363 -1.06 28.24 31.40
CA LEU A 363 -1.24 26.79 31.51
C LEU A 363 -1.39 26.33 32.97
N ALA A 364 -0.61 26.90 33.89
CA ALA A 364 -0.67 26.55 35.31
C ALA A 364 -2.02 26.90 35.93
N ALA A 365 -2.64 28.01 35.51
CA ALA A 365 -3.98 28.41 35.97
C ALA A 365 -5.06 27.38 35.62
N LEU A 366 -4.88 26.63 34.52
CA LEU A 366 -5.83 25.59 34.08
C LEU A 366 -5.66 24.25 34.82
N LEU A 367 -4.61 24.07 35.63
CA LEU A 367 -4.36 22.79 36.33
C LEU A 367 -5.43 22.43 37.37
N THR A 368 -6.15 23.41 37.91
CA THR A 368 -7.25 23.21 38.85
C THR A 368 -8.60 22.98 38.16
N ASP A 369 -8.69 23.14 36.84
CA ASP A 369 -9.91 22.97 36.06
C ASP A 369 -10.18 21.48 35.74
N PRO A 370 -11.33 20.91 36.14
CA PRO A 370 -11.63 19.49 35.90
C PRO A 370 -11.68 19.07 34.43
N GLN A 371 -11.95 19.99 33.50
CA GLN A 371 -12.09 19.71 32.07
C GLN A 371 -10.81 19.95 31.27
N LEU A 372 -9.94 20.87 31.74
CA LEU A 372 -8.73 21.33 31.03
C LEU A 372 -7.42 20.93 31.69
N SER A 373 -7.45 20.47 32.96
CA SER A 373 -6.24 20.12 33.71
C SER A 373 -5.38 19.07 33.00
N HIS A 374 -6.00 18.10 32.34
CA HIS A 374 -5.27 17.09 31.58
C HIS A 374 -4.47 17.70 30.42
N ASP A 375 -5.12 18.52 29.60
CA ASP A 375 -4.50 19.16 28.43
C ASP A 375 -3.39 20.13 28.86
N ALA A 376 -3.66 20.96 29.87
CA ALA A 376 -2.70 21.93 30.41
C ALA A 376 -1.47 21.23 31.01
N ARG A 377 -1.69 20.13 31.73
CA ARG A 377 -0.62 19.32 32.30
C ARG A 377 0.27 18.70 31.22
N TYR A 378 -0.29 18.15 30.15
CA TYR A 378 0.53 17.60 29.05
C TYR A 378 1.31 18.69 28.32
N ALA A 379 0.72 19.87 28.14
CA ALA A 379 1.44 21.03 27.61
C ALA A 379 2.65 21.37 28.48
N LEU A 380 2.44 21.58 29.78
CA LEU A 380 3.52 21.82 30.75
C LEU A 380 4.53 20.67 30.79
N GLN A 381 4.08 19.42 30.63
CA GLN A 381 4.96 18.25 30.59
C GLN A 381 5.98 18.33 29.45
N ALA A 382 5.61 18.89 28.30
CA ALA A 382 6.45 18.99 27.12
C ALA A 382 7.40 20.20 27.14
N LEU A 383 7.11 21.25 27.92
CA LEU A 383 7.90 22.48 27.91
C LEU A 383 9.30 22.29 28.52
N ALA A 384 10.36 22.56 27.76
CA ALA A 384 11.74 22.45 28.22
C ALA A 384 12.20 23.68 29.05
N CYS A 385 11.44 24.06 30.08
CA CYS A 385 11.76 25.18 30.97
C CYS A 385 11.59 24.84 32.47
N PRO A 386 12.44 25.37 33.38
CA PRO A 386 12.32 25.16 34.82
C PRO A 386 11.05 25.75 35.44
N GLU A 387 10.43 26.74 34.80
CA GLU A 387 9.18 27.36 35.23
C GLU A 387 8.04 26.33 35.24
N ALA A 388 7.98 25.46 34.22
CA ALA A 388 7.00 24.37 34.17
C ALA A 388 7.19 23.37 35.31
N ASP A 389 8.44 23.08 35.70
CA ASP A 389 8.74 22.22 36.86
C ASP A 389 8.18 22.83 38.15
N ARG A 390 8.43 24.12 38.38
CA ARG A 390 7.94 24.85 39.56
C ARG A 390 6.41 24.93 39.57
N ALA A 391 5.80 25.15 38.41
CA ALA A 391 4.35 25.20 38.27
C ALA A 391 3.71 23.85 38.62
N LEU A 392 4.20 22.75 38.04
CA LEU A 392 3.72 21.39 38.35
C LEU A 392 3.99 21.01 39.81
N THR A 393 5.16 21.37 40.36
CA THR A 393 5.48 21.09 41.78
C THR A 393 4.51 21.82 42.70
N THR A 394 4.22 23.09 42.42
CA THR A 394 3.27 23.90 43.19
C THR A 394 1.83 23.40 43.05
N ALA A 395 1.48 22.87 41.87
CA ALA A 395 0.14 22.37 41.59
C ALA A 395 -0.21 21.13 42.43
N LEU A 396 0.77 20.32 42.87
CA LEU A 396 0.52 19.15 43.73
C LEU A 396 -0.30 19.50 44.98
N ASP A 397 -0.15 20.70 45.52
CA ASP A 397 -0.87 21.16 46.73
C ASP A 397 -2.17 21.90 46.44
N ARG A 398 -2.42 22.25 45.18
CA ARG A 398 -3.54 23.12 44.77
C ARG A 398 -4.63 22.39 44.00
N VAL A 399 -4.28 21.31 43.29
CA VAL A 399 -5.25 20.56 42.50
C VAL A 399 -6.09 19.62 43.37
N PRO A 400 -7.38 19.43 43.06
CA PRO A 400 -8.22 18.48 43.77
C PRO A 400 -7.72 17.03 43.59
N ALA A 401 -7.99 16.17 44.58
CA ALA A 401 -7.43 14.83 44.71
C ALA A 401 -7.42 13.95 43.42
N PRO A 402 -8.49 13.91 42.60
CA PRO A 402 -8.48 13.12 41.36
C PRO A 402 -7.41 13.56 40.35
N LEU A 403 -7.03 14.85 40.35
CA LEU A 403 -6.09 15.44 39.40
C LEU A 403 -4.63 15.33 39.85
N THR A 404 -4.38 15.15 41.15
CA THR A 404 -3.05 15.05 41.75
C THR A 404 -2.23 13.89 41.16
N THR A 405 -2.90 12.77 40.84
CA THR A 405 -2.28 11.60 40.19
C THR A 405 -1.58 11.95 38.87
N GLY A 406 -2.25 12.75 38.03
CA GLY A 406 -1.70 13.21 36.76
C GLY A 406 -0.50 14.13 36.96
N VAL A 407 -0.62 15.09 37.89
CA VAL A 407 0.47 16.05 38.18
C VAL A 407 1.72 15.30 38.64
N ALA A 408 1.59 14.36 39.58
CA ALA A 408 2.67 13.49 40.02
C ALA A 408 3.32 12.73 38.84
N ALA A 409 2.50 12.14 37.96
CA ALA A 409 3.01 11.44 36.77
C ALA A 409 3.82 12.36 35.83
N SER A 410 3.44 13.64 35.71
CA SER A 410 4.16 14.62 34.88
C SER A 410 5.52 14.96 35.46
N LEU A 411 5.58 15.19 36.77
CA LEU A 411 6.82 15.44 37.49
C LEU A 411 7.78 14.26 37.37
N GLY A 412 7.25 13.03 37.42
CA GLY A 412 7.98 11.80 37.12
C GLY A 412 8.56 11.77 35.71
N THR A 413 7.72 12.00 34.69
CA THR A 413 8.14 12.00 33.27
C THR A 413 9.18 13.07 32.98
N ARG A 414 9.04 14.26 33.58
CA ARG A 414 10.00 15.37 33.47
C ARG A 414 11.25 15.20 34.35
N ARG A 415 11.25 14.20 35.25
CA ARG A 415 12.35 13.88 36.17
C ARG A 415 12.72 15.04 37.10
N VAL A 416 11.72 15.73 37.65
CA VAL A 416 11.92 16.93 38.49
C VAL A 416 12.44 16.58 39.90
N GLU A 417 13.76 16.66 40.11
CA GLU A 417 14.37 16.36 41.41
C GLU A 417 13.88 17.29 42.54
N ALA A 418 13.61 18.56 42.23
CA ALA A 418 13.11 19.53 43.21
C ALA A 418 11.73 19.16 43.78
N ALA A 419 10.96 18.30 43.09
CA ALA A 419 9.65 17.85 43.55
C ALA A 419 9.73 16.66 44.52
N VAL A 420 10.90 16.02 44.68
CA VAL A 420 11.06 14.82 45.53
C VAL A 420 10.59 15.05 46.98
N PRO A 421 10.93 16.16 47.67
CA PRO A 421 10.45 16.39 49.04
C PRO A 421 8.92 16.45 49.13
N VAL A 422 8.26 17.10 48.16
CA VAL A 422 6.79 17.23 48.12
C VAL A 422 6.15 15.88 47.79
N LEU A 423 6.72 15.12 46.86
CA LEU A 423 6.26 13.77 46.54
C LEU A 423 6.44 12.81 47.72
N ALA A 424 7.55 12.91 48.46
CA ALA A 424 7.80 12.11 49.66
C ALA A 424 6.80 12.45 50.78
N GLN A 425 6.53 13.75 50.99
CA GLN A 425 5.50 14.19 51.92
C GLN A 425 4.12 13.62 51.54
N ARG A 426 3.73 13.66 50.25
CA ARG A 426 2.47 13.08 49.78
C ARG A 426 2.38 11.57 49.99
N LEU A 427 3.52 10.86 49.93
CA LEU A 427 3.58 9.44 50.26
C LEU A 427 3.34 9.16 51.75
N SER A 428 3.71 10.10 52.64
CA SER A 428 3.52 10.03 54.10
C SER A 428 2.15 10.53 54.57
N ASP A 429 1.61 11.56 53.93
CA ASP A 429 0.39 12.26 54.34
C ASP A 429 -0.90 11.50 53.96
N ASP A 430 -0.84 10.55 53.02
CA ASP A 430 -2.04 9.86 52.54
C ASP A 430 -2.41 8.59 53.32
N GLY A 431 -3.39 8.76 54.21
CA GLY A 431 -4.22 7.69 54.76
C GLY A 431 -5.23 7.10 53.77
N GLY A 432 -4.81 6.62 52.58
CA GLY A 432 -5.53 5.55 51.90
C GLY A 432 -5.98 5.68 50.43
N ASP A 433 -5.47 6.59 49.58
CA ASP A 433 -5.72 6.49 48.12
C ASP A 433 -4.63 5.64 47.41
N PRO A 434 -4.94 4.41 46.97
CA PRO A 434 -3.97 3.55 46.28
C PRO A 434 -3.51 4.12 44.93
N ALA A 435 -4.35 4.89 44.25
CA ALA A 435 -4.05 5.43 42.92
C ALA A 435 -3.00 6.55 43.01
N LEU A 436 -3.19 7.49 43.94
CA LEU A 436 -2.23 8.56 44.21
C LEU A 436 -0.90 8.00 44.71
N ARG A 437 -0.94 7.06 45.67
CA ARG A 437 0.26 6.38 46.15
C ARG A 437 1.04 5.71 45.02
N HIS A 438 0.36 4.99 44.13
CA HIS A 438 1.01 4.36 42.98
C HIS A 438 1.62 5.39 42.01
N ALA A 439 0.91 6.50 41.74
CA ALA A 439 1.41 7.58 40.88
C ALA A 439 2.66 8.25 41.46
N VAL A 440 2.68 8.52 42.77
CA VAL A 440 3.83 9.11 43.47
C VAL A 440 5.03 8.17 43.46
N LEU A 441 4.85 6.88 43.78
CA LEU A 441 5.92 5.88 43.71
C LEU A 441 6.49 5.77 42.29
N THR A 442 5.62 5.73 41.28
CA THR A 442 6.03 5.70 39.87
C THR A 442 6.81 6.96 39.48
N ALA A 443 6.37 8.13 39.95
CA ALA A 443 7.04 9.40 39.69
C ALA A 443 8.45 9.42 40.30
N LEU A 444 8.58 9.05 41.57
CA LEU A 444 9.87 8.91 42.25
C LEU A 444 10.79 7.92 41.52
N GLY A 445 10.24 6.80 41.05
CA GLY A 445 10.97 5.79 40.26
C GLY A 445 11.53 6.35 38.95
N ARG A 446 10.75 7.19 38.24
CA ARG A 446 11.19 7.84 36.99
C ARG A 446 12.16 9.01 37.19
N ILE A 447 12.03 9.74 38.30
CA ILE A 447 12.99 10.80 38.65
C ILE A 447 14.39 10.20 38.79
N ALA A 448 14.50 9.08 39.51
CA ALA A 448 15.73 8.31 39.66
C ALA A 448 16.97 9.11 40.13
N SER A 449 16.74 10.17 40.91
CA SER A 449 17.81 10.90 41.62
C SER A 449 18.18 10.19 42.92
N ASP A 450 19.34 10.53 43.49
CA ASP A 450 19.80 9.92 44.76
C ASP A 450 18.81 10.18 45.91
N ARG A 451 18.17 11.37 45.90
CA ARG A 451 17.10 11.71 46.85
C ARG A 451 15.85 10.85 46.64
N ALA A 452 15.41 10.68 45.40
CA ALA A 452 14.24 9.85 45.09
C ALA A 452 14.49 8.38 45.45
N LEU A 453 15.69 7.87 45.15
CA LEU A 453 16.11 6.53 45.52
C LEU A 453 16.14 6.33 47.04
N ALA A 454 16.63 7.31 47.81
CA ALA A 454 16.62 7.26 49.26
C ALA A 454 15.19 7.11 49.82
N VAL A 455 14.24 7.90 49.32
CA VAL A 455 12.81 7.82 49.69
C VAL A 455 12.23 6.45 49.35
N LEU A 456 12.48 5.93 48.15
CA LEU A 456 11.98 4.63 47.73
C LEU A 456 12.60 3.47 48.55
N ARG A 457 13.87 3.56 48.91
CA ARG A 457 14.55 2.56 49.77
C ARG A 457 13.97 2.56 51.18
N GLU A 458 13.76 3.73 51.77
CA GLU A 458 13.10 3.86 53.07
C GLU A 458 11.69 3.28 53.03
N GLU A 459 10.91 3.62 52.00
CA GLU A 459 9.55 3.09 51.87
C GLU A 459 9.52 1.57 51.64
N PHE A 460 10.49 1.04 50.89
CA PHE A 460 10.61 -0.40 50.70
C PHE A 460 10.99 -1.12 51.99
N ALA A 461 11.90 -0.57 52.78
CA ALA A 461 12.28 -1.12 54.09
C ALA A 461 11.10 -1.10 55.07
N ARG A 462 10.25 -0.07 55.02
CA ARG A 462 9.07 0.07 55.88
C ARG A 462 7.91 -0.81 55.42
N THR A 463 7.67 -0.93 54.11
CA THR A 463 6.53 -1.65 53.54
C THR A 463 6.89 -2.29 52.19
N PRO A 464 7.59 -3.45 52.22
CA PRO A 464 8.04 -4.12 51.00
C PRO A 464 6.83 -4.68 50.24
N SER A 465 6.39 -3.94 49.22
CA SER A 465 5.18 -4.22 48.46
C SER A 465 5.43 -4.16 46.95
N GLY A 466 4.52 -4.74 46.17
CA GLY A 466 4.60 -4.72 44.70
C GLY A 466 4.79 -3.32 44.10
N PRO A 467 4.00 -2.29 44.51
CA PRO A 467 4.14 -0.94 43.97
C PRO A 467 5.50 -0.28 44.22
N VAL A 468 6.04 -0.41 45.45
CA VAL A 468 7.35 0.17 45.78
C VAL A 468 8.48 -0.60 45.07
N GLY A 469 8.36 -1.94 45.01
CA GLY A 469 9.28 -2.76 44.22
C GLY A 469 9.28 -2.38 42.74
N HIS A 470 8.11 -2.16 42.14
CA HIS A 470 8.01 -1.69 40.76
C HIS A 470 8.66 -0.31 40.55
N ALA A 471 8.45 0.63 41.48
CA ALA A 471 9.10 1.94 41.43
C ALA A 471 10.63 1.84 41.52
N LEU A 472 11.16 0.95 42.36
CA LEU A 472 12.61 0.69 42.42
C LEU A 472 13.14 0.02 41.14
N ILE A 473 12.37 -0.84 40.48
CA ILE A 473 12.73 -1.37 39.15
C ILE A 473 12.77 -0.26 38.11
N LEU A 474 11.75 0.61 38.06
CA LEU A 474 11.75 1.77 37.16
C LEU A 474 12.96 2.68 37.42
N CYS A 475 13.35 2.84 38.69
CA CYS A 475 14.55 3.57 39.07
C CYS A 475 15.80 2.87 38.53
N ALA A 476 15.95 1.55 38.69
CA ALA A 476 17.08 0.80 38.15
C ALA A 476 17.17 0.89 36.62
N ASP A 477 16.05 0.77 35.91
CA ASP A 477 16.00 0.87 34.45
C ASP A 477 16.39 2.29 33.99
N THR A 478 15.92 3.33 34.69
CA THR A 478 16.26 4.73 34.42
C THR A 478 17.74 5.01 34.70
N LEU A 479 18.27 4.54 35.83
CA LEU A 479 19.70 4.63 36.16
C LEU A 479 20.57 3.93 35.11
N THR A 480 20.10 2.81 34.56
CA THR A 480 20.79 2.09 33.47
C THR A 480 20.81 2.93 32.20
N ALA A 481 19.71 3.60 31.85
CA ALA A 481 19.65 4.51 30.71
C ALA A 481 20.55 5.73 30.88
N ASP A 482 20.77 6.18 32.12
CA ASP A 482 21.71 7.26 32.48
C ASP A 482 23.17 6.76 32.63
N ASP A 483 23.47 5.52 32.23
CA ASP A 483 24.78 4.86 32.34
C ASP A 483 25.31 4.70 33.79
N ARG A 484 24.45 4.82 34.80
CA ARG A 484 24.75 4.55 36.22
C ARG A 484 24.54 3.07 36.57
N ARG A 485 25.19 2.19 35.80
CA ARG A 485 24.93 0.73 35.82
C ARG A 485 25.25 0.05 37.14
N GLU A 486 26.30 0.47 37.85
CA GLU A 486 26.68 -0.13 39.13
C GLU A 486 25.57 0.04 40.17
N MET A 487 25.03 1.25 40.30
CA MET A 487 23.93 1.54 41.23
C MET A 487 22.64 0.81 40.84
N ALA A 488 22.35 0.73 39.54
CA ALA A 488 21.22 -0.05 39.04
C ALA A 488 21.37 -1.54 39.38
N ALA A 489 22.57 -2.09 39.21
CA ALA A 489 22.88 -3.48 39.52
C ALA A 489 22.76 -3.79 41.02
N GLU A 490 23.30 -2.93 41.89
CA GLU A 490 23.12 -3.04 43.34
C GLU A 490 21.65 -3.06 43.74
N LEU A 491 20.85 -2.18 43.13
CA LEU A 491 19.42 -2.09 43.41
C LEU A 491 18.67 -3.35 42.94
N CYS A 492 18.93 -3.81 41.72
CA CYS A 492 18.34 -5.05 41.20
C CYS A 492 18.74 -6.27 42.04
N LEU A 493 19.99 -6.35 42.51
CA LEU A 493 20.45 -7.42 43.39
C LEU A 493 19.77 -7.37 44.76
N HIS A 494 19.54 -6.17 45.32
CA HIS A 494 18.79 -6.01 46.55
C HIS A 494 17.34 -6.50 46.38
N LEU A 495 16.67 -6.08 45.31
CA LEU A 495 15.30 -6.52 45.00
C LEU A 495 15.21 -8.02 44.71
N TRP A 496 16.21 -8.60 44.06
CA TRP A 496 16.31 -10.05 43.85
C TRP A 496 16.26 -10.81 45.18
N ARG A 497 16.96 -10.33 46.22
CA ARG A 497 17.06 -11.00 47.52
C ARG A 497 15.87 -10.72 48.43
N GLU A 498 15.49 -9.45 48.54
CA GLU A 498 14.60 -8.98 49.61
C GLU A 498 13.14 -8.82 49.17
N ALA A 499 12.84 -8.82 47.86
CA ALA A 499 11.47 -8.57 47.41
C ALA A 499 10.53 -9.77 47.69
N PRO A 500 9.43 -9.57 48.45
CA PRO A 500 8.50 -10.65 48.76
C PRO A 500 7.72 -11.09 47.52
N SER A 501 7.45 -10.16 46.59
CA SER A 501 6.71 -10.43 45.36
C SER A 501 7.58 -11.16 44.33
N PRO A 502 7.18 -12.36 43.87
CA PRO A 502 7.89 -13.08 42.81
C PRO A 502 7.93 -12.32 41.48
N LEU A 503 6.91 -11.50 41.20
CA LEU A 503 6.90 -10.64 40.01
C LEU A 503 7.99 -9.57 40.08
N CYS A 504 8.23 -9.03 41.28
CA CYS A 504 9.30 -8.06 41.52
C CYS A 504 10.67 -8.72 41.35
N ARG A 505 10.92 -9.89 41.95
CA ARG A 505 12.18 -10.63 41.75
C ARG A 505 12.43 -10.99 40.29
N ALA A 506 11.39 -11.45 39.57
CA ALA A 506 11.49 -11.75 38.15
C ALA A 506 11.81 -10.50 37.31
N ALA A 507 11.24 -9.34 37.64
CA ALA A 507 11.57 -8.07 37.01
C ALA A 507 13.00 -7.63 37.35
N ALA A 508 13.41 -7.73 38.61
CA ALA A 508 14.77 -7.43 39.07
C ALA A 508 15.82 -8.24 38.32
N LEU A 509 15.60 -9.54 38.13
CA LEU A 509 16.52 -10.38 37.36
C LEU A 509 16.62 -9.96 35.89
N ARG A 510 15.50 -9.56 35.26
CA ARG A 510 15.50 -9.06 33.88
C ARG A 510 16.20 -7.70 33.78
N SER A 511 15.93 -6.77 34.68
CA SER A 511 16.62 -5.47 34.71
C SER A 511 18.11 -5.64 35.00
N LEU A 512 18.48 -6.57 35.89
CA LEU A 512 19.87 -6.92 36.16
C LEU A 512 20.59 -7.42 34.90
N ALA A 513 19.92 -8.22 34.06
CA ALA A 513 20.52 -8.69 32.80
C ALA A 513 20.88 -7.55 31.82
N HIS A 514 20.19 -6.40 31.91
CA HIS A 514 20.50 -5.23 31.08
C HIS A 514 21.64 -4.39 31.67
N CYS A 515 21.67 -4.18 32.99
CA CYS A 515 22.67 -3.32 33.62
C CYS A 515 23.97 -4.04 33.99
N ALA A 516 23.89 -5.31 34.40
CA ALA A 516 25.03 -6.15 34.78
C ALA A 516 24.80 -7.63 34.37
N PRO A 517 25.13 -7.97 33.10
CA PRO A 517 24.99 -9.32 32.53
C PRO A 517 25.61 -10.45 33.37
N ASP A 518 26.85 -10.31 33.84
CA ASP A 518 27.54 -11.38 34.55
C ASP A 518 26.87 -11.70 35.91
N PRO A 519 26.57 -10.71 36.78
CA PRO A 519 25.76 -10.95 37.97
C PRO A 519 24.39 -11.57 37.69
N ALA A 520 23.71 -11.17 36.61
CA ALA A 520 22.43 -11.78 36.23
C ALA A 520 22.61 -13.26 35.84
N ALA A 521 23.68 -13.58 35.10
CA ALA A 521 23.99 -14.93 34.67
C ALA A 521 24.23 -15.87 35.86
N GLU A 522 24.90 -15.39 36.91
CA GLU A 522 25.12 -16.15 38.15
C GLU A 522 23.82 -16.49 38.89
N ARG A 523 22.74 -15.70 38.71
CA ARG A 523 21.44 -15.95 39.36
C ARG A 523 20.51 -16.85 38.56
N VAL A 524 20.85 -17.21 37.32
CA VAL A 524 19.98 -18.07 36.48
C VAL A 524 19.73 -19.43 37.13
N ALA A 525 20.74 -20.05 37.73
CA ALA A 525 20.60 -21.35 38.39
C ALA A 525 19.60 -21.30 39.56
N GLU A 526 19.67 -20.24 40.39
CA GLU A 526 18.73 -19.98 41.47
C GLU A 526 17.31 -19.75 40.92
N ALA A 527 17.19 -18.92 39.88
CA ALA A 527 15.92 -18.58 39.26
C ALA A 527 15.19 -19.80 38.67
N LEU A 528 15.91 -20.72 38.02
CA LEU A 528 15.34 -21.94 37.44
C LEU A 528 14.77 -22.90 38.51
N ARG A 529 15.27 -22.82 39.74
CA ARG A 529 14.84 -23.65 40.89
C ARG A 529 13.82 -22.95 41.80
N ASP A 530 13.55 -21.67 41.61
CA ASP A 530 12.61 -20.90 42.44
C ASP A 530 11.20 -21.53 42.38
N PRO A 531 10.47 -21.67 43.52
CA PRO A 531 9.12 -22.25 43.54
C PRO A 531 8.07 -21.42 42.80
N ALA A 532 8.30 -20.12 42.60
CA ALA A 532 7.40 -19.22 41.90
C ALA A 532 7.61 -19.28 40.38
N ARG A 533 6.51 -19.54 39.65
CA ARG A 533 6.51 -19.61 38.18
C ARG A 533 7.13 -18.37 37.52
N PRO A 534 6.79 -17.11 37.88
CA PRO A 534 7.33 -15.93 37.20
C PRO A 534 8.86 -15.83 37.27
N VAL A 535 9.47 -16.29 38.37
CA VAL A 535 10.93 -16.26 38.56
C VAL A 535 11.60 -17.31 37.68
N ARG A 536 11.05 -18.54 37.63
CA ARG A 536 11.53 -19.57 36.69
C ARG A 536 11.44 -19.14 35.24
N GLU A 537 10.35 -18.45 34.87
CA GLU A 537 10.17 -17.93 33.52
C GLU A 537 11.19 -16.85 33.15
N ALA A 538 11.53 -15.98 34.09
CA ALA A 538 12.64 -15.05 33.91
C ALA A 538 13.95 -15.80 33.70
N GLY A 539 14.26 -16.79 34.55
CA GLY A 539 15.46 -17.63 34.41
C GLY A 539 15.56 -18.29 33.03
N VAL A 540 14.48 -18.90 32.53
CA VAL A 540 14.45 -19.50 31.18
C VAL A 540 14.69 -18.45 30.08
N ALA A 541 14.07 -17.26 30.17
CA ALA A 541 14.25 -16.20 29.19
C ALA A 541 15.71 -15.71 29.11
N LEU A 542 16.42 -15.68 30.24
CA LEU A 542 17.83 -15.32 30.29
C LEU A 542 18.73 -16.37 29.61
N VAL A 543 18.34 -17.65 29.53
CA VAL A 543 19.15 -18.70 28.89
C VAL A 543 19.32 -18.46 27.38
N SER A 544 18.24 -18.05 26.69
CA SER A 544 18.30 -17.69 25.27
C SER A 544 18.72 -16.23 25.05
N GLY A 545 18.32 -15.31 25.93
CA GLY A 545 18.57 -13.87 25.77
C GLY A 545 19.96 -13.39 26.20
N LEU A 546 20.71 -14.16 26.99
CA LEU A 546 22.00 -13.74 27.55
C LEU A 546 23.13 -14.70 27.17
N PRO A 547 23.99 -14.37 26.19
CA PRO A 547 25.03 -15.26 25.65
C PRO A 547 26.27 -15.41 26.56
N VAL A 548 26.10 -15.35 27.88
CA VAL A 548 27.17 -15.56 28.86
C VAL A 548 27.35 -17.06 29.13
N LYS A 549 28.59 -17.57 29.25
CA LYS A 549 28.84 -19.01 29.48
C LYS A 549 28.18 -19.55 30.76
N ALA A 550 28.09 -18.72 31.81
CA ALA A 550 27.46 -19.08 33.07
C ALA A 550 25.95 -19.39 32.92
N THR A 551 25.23 -18.72 32.01
CA THR A 551 23.80 -19.02 31.78
C THR A 551 23.60 -20.38 31.15
N LEU A 552 24.46 -20.75 30.19
CA LEU A 552 24.45 -22.09 29.61
C LEU A 552 24.75 -23.15 30.67
N HIS A 553 25.81 -22.95 31.46
CA HIS A 553 26.17 -23.88 32.52
C HIS A 553 25.00 -24.11 33.49
N ALA A 554 24.40 -23.03 34.01
CA ALA A 554 23.23 -23.07 34.88
C ALA A 554 22.04 -23.81 34.24
N ALA A 555 21.77 -23.57 32.95
CA ALA A 555 20.71 -24.27 32.22
C ALA A 555 20.98 -25.78 32.10
N THR A 556 22.18 -26.16 31.68
CA THR A 556 22.56 -27.57 31.50
C THR A 556 22.59 -28.35 32.80
N GLU A 557 23.01 -27.72 33.90
CA GLU A 557 23.02 -28.30 35.24
C GLU A 557 21.60 -28.49 35.80
N ALA A 558 20.72 -27.52 35.59
CA ALA A 558 19.34 -27.58 36.09
C ALA A 558 18.42 -28.49 35.27
N LEU A 559 18.73 -28.70 33.99
CA LEU A 559 17.91 -29.47 33.05
C LEU A 559 17.43 -30.85 33.56
N PRO A 560 18.26 -31.72 34.17
CA PRO A 560 17.80 -33.01 34.65
C PRO A 560 16.81 -32.93 35.83
N SER A 561 16.95 -31.93 36.71
CA SER A 561 16.23 -31.87 37.99
C SER A 561 14.95 -31.03 37.97
N VAL A 562 14.77 -30.15 36.97
CA VAL A 562 13.57 -29.31 36.87
C VAL A 562 12.32 -30.11 36.46
N PRO A 563 11.09 -29.65 36.78
CA PRO A 563 9.87 -30.33 36.36
C PRO A 563 9.75 -30.44 34.83
N ASP A 564 9.07 -31.47 34.32
CA ASP A 564 9.00 -31.76 32.87
C ASP A 564 8.49 -30.60 32.02
N ARG A 565 7.46 -29.89 32.50
CA ARG A 565 6.95 -28.69 31.82
C ARG A 565 8.04 -27.60 31.68
N LEU A 566 8.95 -27.51 32.63
CA LEU A 566 10.09 -26.60 32.56
C LEU A 566 11.22 -27.15 31.70
N LYS A 567 11.47 -28.48 31.71
CA LYS A 567 12.43 -29.13 30.79
C LYS A 567 12.13 -28.78 29.34
N VAL A 568 10.87 -28.90 28.91
CA VAL A 568 10.45 -28.56 27.53
C VAL A 568 10.80 -27.11 27.18
N ARG A 569 10.55 -26.17 28.09
CA ARG A 569 10.85 -24.75 27.88
C ARG A 569 12.35 -24.45 27.88
N LEU A 570 13.10 -25.10 28.78
CA LEU A 570 14.54 -24.94 28.87
C LEU A 570 15.24 -25.52 27.64
N LEU A 571 14.80 -26.67 27.14
CA LEU A 571 15.24 -27.25 25.86
C LEU A 571 14.95 -26.31 24.69
N THR A 572 13.76 -25.69 24.68
CA THR A 572 13.41 -24.67 23.68
C THR A 572 14.37 -23.47 23.72
N ALA A 573 14.69 -22.97 24.92
CA ALA A 573 15.64 -21.88 25.09
C ALA A 573 17.08 -22.28 24.70
N LEU A 574 17.52 -23.51 25.00
CA LEU A 574 18.82 -24.03 24.56
C LEU A 574 18.90 -24.19 23.04
N ARG A 575 17.80 -24.60 22.40
CA ARG A 575 17.69 -24.65 20.94
C ARG A 575 17.80 -23.26 20.32
N GLU A 576 17.07 -22.27 20.87
CA GLU A 576 17.15 -20.87 20.42
C GLU A 576 18.56 -20.30 20.58
N ARG A 577 19.26 -20.67 21.64
CA ARG A 577 20.66 -20.31 21.86
C ARG A 577 21.60 -20.94 20.82
N GLY A 578 21.36 -22.21 20.45
CA GLY A 578 22.13 -22.91 19.41
C GLY A 578 23.57 -23.27 19.80
N ASP A 579 23.91 -23.28 21.10
CA ASP A 579 25.27 -23.51 21.59
C ASP A 579 25.59 -25.01 21.72
N PRO A 580 26.56 -25.56 20.94
CA PRO A 580 26.91 -26.98 20.97
C PRO A 580 27.40 -27.49 22.32
N ALA A 581 27.84 -26.61 23.23
CA ALA A 581 28.24 -27.03 24.58
C ALA A 581 27.06 -27.58 25.42
N ALA A 582 25.82 -27.32 25.02
CA ALA A 582 24.62 -27.93 25.63
C ALA A 582 24.44 -29.42 25.26
N ARG A 583 25.11 -29.91 24.20
CA ARG A 583 24.87 -31.22 23.57
C ARG A 583 24.90 -32.39 24.55
N PRO A 584 25.89 -32.54 25.47
CA PRO A 584 25.91 -33.67 26.40
C PRO A 584 24.69 -33.71 27.32
N ALA A 585 24.24 -32.55 27.81
CA ALA A 585 23.08 -32.46 28.68
C ALA A 585 21.78 -32.79 27.94
N VAL A 586 21.64 -32.33 26.69
CA VAL A 586 20.46 -32.63 25.85
C VAL A 586 20.40 -34.10 25.45
N LEU A 587 21.54 -34.72 25.11
CA LEU A 587 21.63 -36.15 24.81
C LEU A 587 21.13 -37.03 25.97
N ALA A 588 21.49 -36.68 27.21
CA ALA A 588 21.04 -37.40 28.40
C ALA A 588 19.51 -37.36 28.61
N ILE A 589 18.81 -36.39 28.00
CA ILE A 589 17.35 -36.24 28.10
C ILE A 589 16.60 -37.07 27.04
N LEU A 590 17.28 -37.62 26.02
CA LEU A 590 16.62 -38.43 24.98
C LEU A 590 15.96 -39.70 25.52
N ASP A 591 16.41 -40.18 26.68
CA ASP A 591 15.91 -41.37 27.39
C ASP A 591 14.83 -41.05 28.43
N HIS A 592 14.31 -39.81 28.44
CA HIS A 592 13.28 -39.42 29.40
C HIS A 592 11.98 -40.21 29.22
N ASN A 593 11.27 -40.54 30.30
CA ASN A 593 10.04 -41.34 30.23
C ASN A 593 8.83 -40.63 29.59
N HIS A 594 8.94 -39.34 29.25
CA HIS A 594 7.82 -38.51 28.77
C HIS A 594 8.11 -38.03 27.35
N ASP A 595 7.22 -38.36 26.41
CA ASP A 595 7.43 -38.07 24.99
C ASP A 595 7.56 -36.57 24.68
N ASP A 596 6.81 -35.69 25.37
CA ASP A 596 6.95 -34.24 25.18
C ASP A 596 8.37 -33.73 25.46
N VAL A 597 9.02 -34.30 26.49
CA VAL A 597 10.40 -33.95 26.86
C VAL A 597 11.38 -34.48 25.83
N ARG A 598 11.20 -35.73 25.40
CA ARG A 598 12.04 -36.36 24.35
C ARG A 598 11.93 -35.60 23.03
N LEU A 599 10.71 -35.21 22.63
CA LEU A 599 10.44 -34.42 21.43
C LEU A 599 11.14 -33.06 21.49
N ALA A 600 11.08 -32.37 22.63
CA ALA A 600 11.79 -31.11 22.84
C ALA A 600 13.31 -31.28 22.74
N ALA A 601 13.85 -32.38 23.28
CA ALA A 601 15.29 -32.68 23.20
C ALA A 601 15.71 -32.99 21.76
N LEU A 602 14.96 -33.80 21.02
CA LEU A 602 15.22 -34.10 19.60
C LEU A 602 15.15 -32.85 18.72
N ARG A 603 14.16 -31.98 18.94
CA ARG A 603 14.09 -30.67 18.27
C ARG A 603 15.27 -29.77 18.60
N THR A 604 15.85 -29.90 19.79
CA THR A 604 17.07 -29.19 20.17
C THR A 604 18.28 -29.75 19.44
N MET A 605 18.37 -31.08 19.30
CA MET A 605 19.42 -31.77 18.54
C MET A 605 19.41 -31.43 17.04
N GLU A 606 18.27 -31.02 16.47
CA GLU A 606 18.23 -30.47 15.11
C GLU A 606 19.14 -29.24 14.92
N THR A 607 19.46 -28.51 15.99
CA THR A 607 20.28 -27.28 15.96
C THR A 607 21.69 -27.50 16.51
N ILE A 608 21.82 -28.20 17.64
CA ILE A 608 23.11 -28.36 18.34
C ILE A 608 23.79 -29.72 18.13
N GLY A 609 23.13 -30.63 17.41
CA GLY A 609 23.64 -31.97 17.17
C GLY A 609 24.84 -31.98 16.23
N ALA A 610 25.60 -33.07 16.28
CA ALA A 610 26.81 -33.27 15.50
C ALA A 610 26.89 -34.66 14.87
N PRO A 611 27.83 -34.91 13.94
CA PRO A 611 27.96 -36.21 13.28
C PRO A 611 28.16 -37.40 14.22
N GLU A 612 28.74 -37.18 15.41
CA GLU A 612 28.91 -38.23 16.43
C GLU A 612 27.57 -38.78 16.95
N ASP A 613 26.51 -37.96 16.91
CA ASP A 613 25.19 -38.29 17.44
C ASP A 613 24.39 -39.19 16.48
N THR A 614 24.89 -39.42 15.26
CA THR A 614 24.23 -40.19 14.20
C THR A 614 23.75 -41.56 14.70
N GLY A 615 24.59 -42.27 15.45
CA GLY A 615 24.25 -43.62 15.93
C GLY A 615 23.05 -43.61 16.88
N ARG A 616 23.05 -42.70 17.86
CA ARG A 616 21.97 -42.60 18.85
C ARG A 616 20.67 -42.13 18.22
N LEU A 617 20.71 -41.11 17.37
CA LEU A 617 19.51 -40.62 16.68
C LEU A 617 18.97 -41.66 15.70
N LEU A 618 19.83 -42.46 15.04
CA LEU A 618 19.41 -43.54 14.16
C LEU A 618 18.65 -44.62 14.92
N GLU A 619 19.15 -45.01 16.09
CA GLU A 619 18.46 -45.98 16.94
C GLU A 619 17.05 -45.52 17.32
N ILE A 620 16.89 -44.26 17.72
CA ILE A 620 15.58 -43.68 18.06
C ILE A 620 14.68 -43.56 16.82
N ALA A 621 15.23 -43.19 15.66
CA ALA A 621 14.47 -43.08 14.41
C ALA A 621 14.02 -44.45 13.85
N LEU A 622 14.61 -45.55 14.30
CA LEU A 622 14.24 -46.91 13.90
C LEU A 622 13.44 -47.66 14.97
N SER A 623 13.11 -47.02 16.11
CA SER A 623 12.42 -47.70 17.22
C SER A 623 10.90 -47.83 17.05
N GLY A 624 10.31 -47.31 15.97
CA GLY A 624 8.87 -47.36 15.68
C GLY A 624 8.37 -46.19 14.83
N ASP A 625 7.05 -46.00 14.71
CA ASP A 625 6.42 -45.00 13.80
C ASP A 625 5.84 -43.76 14.52
N GLY A 626 6.14 -43.57 15.81
CA GLY A 626 5.63 -42.46 16.63
C GLY A 626 6.31 -41.11 16.35
N ASP A 627 5.79 -40.04 16.96
CA ASP A 627 6.30 -38.67 16.78
C ASP A 627 7.77 -38.53 17.19
N VAL A 628 8.21 -39.29 18.20
CA VAL A 628 9.60 -39.32 18.65
C VAL A 628 10.53 -39.88 17.58
N SER A 629 10.16 -41.00 16.95
CA SER A 629 10.93 -41.57 15.85
C SER A 629 11.03 -40.60 14.67
N LYS A 630 9.91 -39.99 14.28
CA LYS A 630 9.87 -38.96 13.23
C LYS A 630 10.73 -37.75 13.58
N ALA A 631 10.75 -37.31 14.84
CA ALA A 631 11.58 -36.21 15.29
C ALA A 631 13.08 -36.55 15.25
N ALA A 632 13.46 -37.77 15.62
CA ALA A 632 14.84 -38.24 15.49
C ALA A 632 15.28 -38.33 14.03
N GLY A 633 14.40 -38.80 13.14
CA GLY A 633 14.67 -38.80 11.70
C GLY A 633 14.87 -37.39 11.12
N ARG A 634 14.09 -36.40 11.56
CA ARG A 634 14.31 -34.99 11.19
C ARG A 634 15.61 -34.43 11.75
N ALA A 635 15.96 -34.76 12.99
CA ALA A 635 17.24 -34.38 13.58
C ALA A 635 18.42 -34.91 12.75
N LEU A 636 18.41 -36.19 12.39
CA LEU A 636 19.42 -36.79 11.49
C LEU A 636 19.49 -36.12 10.13
N ALA A 637 18.34 -35.80 9.53
CA ALA A 637 18.28 -35.16 8.23
C ALA A 637 18.93 -33.77 8.24
N ARG A 638 18.85 -33.06 9.38
CA ARG A 638 19.40 -31.70 9.57
C ARG A 638 20.85 -31.67 10.05
N LEU A 639 21.41 -32.78 10.54
CA LEU A 639 22.80 -32.80 10.99
C LEU A 639 23.77 -32.41 9.85
N PRO A 640 24.65 -31.42 10.07
CA PRO A 640 25.60 -30.99 9.06
C PRO A 640 26.74 -32.00 8.89
N GLY A 641 27.32 -32.03 7.69
CA GLY A 641 28.55 -32.78 7.40
C GLY A 641 28.33 -34.12 6.69
N ARG A 642 29.28 -34.44 5.81
CA ARG A 642 29.30 -35.66 5.00
C ARG A 642 29.54 -36.93 5.83
N ASP A 643 30.11 -36.79 7.02
CA ASP A 643 30.32 -37.90 7.94
C ASP A 643 29.02 -38.57 8.38
N VAL A 644 27.90 -37.82 8.46
CA VAL A 644 26.59 -38.39 8.76
C VAL A 644 26.15 -39.33 7.63
N SER A 645 26.23 -38.89 6.37
CA SER A 645 25.90 -39.72 5.21
C SER A 645 26.78 -40.98 5.15
N ARG A 646 28.09 -40.84 5.39
CA ARG A 646 29.02 -41.98 5.46
C ARG A 646 28.62 -42.97 6.56
N ARG A 647 28.31 -42.48 7.76
CA ARG A 647 27.87 -43.32 8.90
C ARG A 647 26.54 -44.03 8.61
N LEU A 648 25.57 -43.35 7.99
CA LEU A 648 24.30 -43.96 7.58
C LEU A 648 24.51 -45.02 6.48
N ALA A 649 25.39 -44.79 5.51
CA ALA A 649 25.73 -45.78 4.49
C ALA A 649 26.48 -47.00 5.07
N GLU A 650 27.35 -46.79 6.06
CA GLU A 650 27.96 -47.88 6.84
C GLU A 650 26.92 -48.66 7.65
N ALA A 651 25.98 -47.96 8.29
CA ALA A 651 24.88 -48.58 9.03
C ALA A 651 23.98 -49.40 8.12
N PHE A 652 23.63 -48.89 6.93
CA PHE A 652 22.85 -49.61 5.92
C PHE A 652 23.49 -50.96 5.55
N ARG A 653 24.82 -50.97 5.34
CA ARG A 653 25.56 -52.19 4.98
C ARG A 653 25.60 -53.24 6.11
N ARG A 654 25.55 -52.80 7.37
CA ARG A 654 25.59 -53.68 8.55
C ARG A 654 24.21 -54.10 9.04
N ALA A 655 23.18 -53.37 8.64
CA ALA A 655 21.81 -53.63 9.03
C ALA A 655 21.26 -54.88 8.34
N ASP A 656 20.38 -55.57 9.05
CA ASP A 656 19.51 -56.61 8.52
C ASP A 656 18.50 -56.04 7.51
N VAL A 657 17.93 -56.93 6.70
CA VAL A 657 17.07 -56.56 5.56
C VAL A 657 15.83 -55.76 5.99
N GLU A 658 15.33 -55.96 7.21
CA GLU A 658 14.15 -55.24 7.73
C GLU A 658 14.46 -53.77 8.04
N ARG A 659 15.69 -53.45 8.46
CA ARG A 659 16.10 -52.08 8.84
C ARG A 659 16.65 -51.26 7.68
N GLN A 660 17.13 -51.91 6.62
CA GLN A 660 17.69 -51.25 5.43
C GLN A 660 16.76 -50.20 4.80
N PRO A 661 15.45 -50.45 4.59
CA PRO A 661 14.52 -49.43 4.06
C PRO A 661 14.47 -48.16 4.90
N GLY A 662 14.39 -48.29 6.23
CA GLY A 662 14.36 -47.16 7.15
C GLY A 662 15.64 -46.32 7.06
N ILE A 663 16.81 -46.96 7.02
CA ILE A 663 18.10 -46.26 6.87
C ILE A 663 18.21 -45.57 5.51
N CYS A 664 17.77 -46.23 4.43
CA CYS A 664 17.75 -45.63 3.09
C CYS A 664 16.85 -44.38 3.06
N SER A 665 15.67 -44.45 3.67
CA SER A 665 14.74 -43.31 3.81
C SER A 665 15.38 -42.13 4.55
N LEU A 666 16.06 -42.39 5.67
CA LEU A 666 16.75 -41.37 6.46
C LEU A 666 17.91 -40.71 5.70
N LEU A 667 18.69 -41.49 4.95
CA LEU A 667 19.73 -40.94 4.06
C LEU A 667 19.09 -40.11 2.94
N ALA A 668 18.02 -40.60 2.31
CA ALA A 668 17.30 -39.91 1.25
C ALA A 668 16.67 -38.58 1.71
N ALA A 669 16.28 -38.48 2.99
CA ALA A 669 15.72 -37.27 3.60
C ALA A 669 16.75 -36.16 3.81
N ARG A 670 18.06 -36.49 3.87
CA ARG A 670 19.14 -35.48 3.97
C ARG A 670 19.29 -34.66 2.69
N ASN A 671 18.90 -35.23 1.55
CA ASN A 671 18.93 -34.56 0.25
C ASN A 671 20.32 -33.99 -0.10
N ASP A 672 21.40 -34.73 0.23
CA ASP A 672 22.77 -34.35 -0.11
C ASP A 672 23.14 -34.88 -1.51
N PRO A 673 23.46 -34.01 -2.50
CA PRO A 673 23.87 -34.43 -3.83
C PRO A 673 25.08 -35.38 -3.84
N ALA A 674 25.93 -35.34 -2.81
CA ALA A 674 27.06 -36.24 -2.65
C ALA A 674 26.64 -37.73 -2.56
N ASP A 675 25.42 -37.99 -2.13
CA ASP A 675 24.89 -39.35 -1.93
C ASP A 675 24.29 -39.94 -3.21
N ARG A 676 24.23 -39.16 -4.32
CA ARG A 676 23.70 -39.61 -5.61
C ARG A 676 24.33 -40.94 -6.10
N PRO A 677 25.65 -41.17 -6.03
CA PRO A 677 26.24 -42.46 -6.42
C PRO A 677 25.76 -43.64 -5.59
N LEU A 678 25.44 -43.42 -4.31
CA LEU A 678 24.86 -44.46 -3.46
C LEU A 678 23.45 -44.83 -3.94
N PHE A 679 22.61 -43.83 -4.21
CA PHE A 679 21.24 -44.09 -4.69
C PHE A 679 21.21 -44.73 -6.09
N ARG A 680 22.16 -44.40 -6.99
CA ARG A 680 22.37 -45.11 -8.28
C ARG A 680 22.62 -46.61 -8.09
N THR A 681 23.25 -46.99 -6.98
CA THR A 681 23.52 -48.38 -6.64
C THR A 681 22.30 -49.02 -5.95
N TRP A 682 21.72 -48.32 -4.98
CA TRP A 682 20.61 -48.85 -4.16
C TRP A 682 19.27 -48.93 -4.87
N ILE A 683 19.06 -48.20 -5.97
CA ILE A 683 17.86 -48.38 -6.79
C ILE A 683 17.77 -49.80 -7.38
N ARG A 684 18.90 -50.50 -7.52
CA ARG A 684 18.98 -51.90 -7.96
C ARG A 684 18.86 -52.91 -6.81
N HIS A 685 18.54 -52.45 -5.61
CA HIS A 685 18.44 -53.34 -4.46
C HIS A 685 17.21 -54.26 -4.58
N PRO A 686 17.31 -55.56 -4.21
CA PRO A 686 16.18 -56.51 -4.32
C PRO A 686 14.95 -56.12 -3.50
N SER A 687 15.15 -55.42 -2.37
CA SER A 687 14.05 -54.88 -1.56
C SER A 687 13.34 -53.74 -2.31
N PRO A 688 12.02 -53.88 -2.60
CA PRO A 688 11.26 -52.84 -3.30
C PRO A 688 11.23 -51.51 -2.56
N GLU A 689 11.27 -51.53 -1.22
CA GLU A 689 11.25 -50.30 -0.42
C GLU A 689 12.57 -49.54 -0.50
N VAL A 690 13.71 -50.24 -0.44
CA VAL A 690 15.03 -49.62 -0.64
C VAL A 690 15.10 -49.00 -2.03
N ALA A 691 14.68 -49.75 -3.05
CA ALA A 691 14.64 -49.26 -4.42
C ALA A 691 13.75 -48.02 -4.53
N ARG A 692 12.57 -48.03 -3.91
CA ARG A 692 11.64 -46.89 -3.88
C ARG A 692 12.27 -45.65 -3.24
N TYR A 693 12.87 -45.76 -2.05
CA TYR A 693 13.51 -44.61 -1.39
C TYR A 693 14.70 -44.08 -2.19
N ALA A 694 15.53 -44.97 -2.77
CA ALA A 694 16.62 -44.58 -3.64
C ALA A 694 16.12 -43.89 -4.93
N GLY A 695 15.05 -44.41 -5.53
CA GLY A 695 14.39 -43.80 -6.70
C GLY A 695 13.81 -42.41 -6.38
N GLN A 696 13.15 -42.25 -5.23
CA GLN A 696 12.67 -40.93 -4.77
C GLN A 696 13.84 -39.96 -4.55
N ALA A 697 14.96 -40.43 -3.98
CA ALA A 697 16.15 -39.61 -3.79
C ALA A 697 16.77 -39.20 -5.14
N LEU A 698 16.90 -40.12 -6.10
CA LEU A 698 17.37 -39.83 -7.45
C LEU A 698 16.41 -38.91 -8.22
N GLY A 699 15.10 -39.04 -8.03
CA GLY A 699 14.12 -38.13 -8.61
C GLY A 699 14.38 -36.68 -8.19
N ARG A 700 14.71 -36.45 -6.91
CA ARG A 700 15.03 -35.13 -6.36
C ARG A 700 16.44 -34.64 -6.68
N LEU A 701 17.44 -35.52 -6.56
CA LEU A 701 18.86 -35.17 -6.61
C LEU A 701 19.51 -35.40 -7.98
N GLY A 702 18.87 -36.17 -8.86
CA GLY A 702 19.39 -36.55 -10.17
C GLY A 702 19.46 -35.38 -11.14
N GLU A 703 20.39 -35.46 -12.06
CA GLU A 703 20.59 -34.52 -13.16
C GLU A 703 20.16 -35.14 -14.48
N ALA A 704 20.12 -34.34 -15.55
CA ALA A 704 19.80 -34.85 -16.89
C ALA A 704 20.71 -36.02 -17.33
N SER A 705 21.99 -36.01 -16.91
CA SER A 705 22.93 -37.11 -17.18
C SER A 705 22.57 -38.44 -16.49
N ASP A 706 21.73 -38.41 -15.45
CA ASP A 706 21.25 -39.62 -14.78
C ASP A 706 20.21 -40.37 -15.63
N LEU A 707 19.55 -39.69 -16.57
CA LEU A 707 18.51 -40.28 -17.41
C LEU A 707 19.05 -41.45 -18.23
N ASP A 708 20.20 -41.29 -18.90
CA ASP A 708 20.79 -42.35 -19.73
C ASP A 708 21.12 -43.61 -18.91
N LEU A 709 21.65 -43.40 -17.69
CA LEU A 709 21.94 -44.48 -16.76
C LEU A 709 20.65 -45.19 -16.32
N LEU A 710 19.60 -44.43 -15.99
CA LEU A 710 18.33 -44.97 -15.51
C LEU A 710 17.58 -45.72 -16.62
N PHE A 711 17.61 -45.21 -17.86
CA PHE A 711 17.02 -45.86 -19.01
C PHE A 711 17.63 -47.22 -19.30
N GLY A 712 18.95 -47.35 -19.20
CA GLY A 712 19.63 -48.62 -19.44
C GLY A 712 19.45 -49.68 -18.34
N MET A 713 18.94 -49.34 -17.16
CA MET A 713 18.89 -50.29 -16.04
C MET A 713 17.98 -51.51 -16.28
N PRO A 714 16.71 -51.35 -16.74
CA PRO A 714 15.79 -52.48 -16.90
C PRO A 714 16.24 -53.51 -17.94
N GLY A 715 17.12 -53.13 -18.88
CA GLY A 715 17.69 -54.03 -19.89
C GLY A 715 18.87 -54.87 -19.38
N SER A 716 19.38 -54.62 -18.17
CA SER A 716 20.47 -55.39 -17.58
C SER A 716 19.96 -56.74 -17.05
N PRO A 717 20.65 -57.86 -17.33
CA PRO A 717 20.19 -59.20 -16.93
C PRO A 717 20.05 -59.38 -15.41
N ASP A 718 20.83 -58.64 -14.61
CA ASP A 718 20.82 -58.70 -13.15
C ASP A 718 19.87 -57.67 -12.50
N PHE A 719 19.05 -56.96 -13.29
CA PHE A 719 18.16 -55.93 -12.77
C PHE A 719 16.90 -56.53 -12.10
N PRO A 720 16.64 -56.27 -10.81
CA PRO A 720 15.43 -56.79 -10.16
C PRO A 720 14.17 -56.18 -10.77
N GLY A 721 13.26 -57.01 -11.27
CA GLY A 721 11.98 -56.55 -11.83
C GLY A 721 11.14 -55.74 -10.84
N THR A 722 11.29 -56.00 -9.54
CA THR A 722 10.64 -55.27 -8.43
C THR A 722 11.10 -53.80 -8.31
N SER A 723 12.27 -53.45 -8.85
CA SER A 723 12.83 -52.09 -8.83
C SER A 723 12.40 -51.23 -10.00
N ARG A 724 11.73 -51.79 -11.03
CA ARG A 724 11.27 -51.06 -12.22
C ARG A 724 10.43 -49.82 -11.87
N PRO A 725 9.43 -49.89 -10.96
CA PRO A 725 8.61 -48.71 -10.63
C PRO A 725 9.43 -47.57 -10.02
N ALA A 726 10.48 -47.90 -9.26
CA ALA A 726 11.35 -46.89 -8.66
C ALA A 726 12.21 -46.17 -9.70
N VAL A 727 12.72 -46.89 -10.71
CA VAL A 727 13.45 -46.31 -11.84
C VAL A 727 12.53 -45.41 -12.67
N GLU A 728 11.35 -45.88 -13.02
CA GLU A 728 10.38 -45.11 -13.79
C GLU A 728 9.99 -43.81 -13.06
N ALA A 729 9.67 -43.91 -11.76
CA ALA A 729 9.36 -42.73 -10.95
C ALA A 729 10.54 -41.74 -10.88
N ALA A 730 11.78 -42.24 -10.73
CA ALA A 730 12.97 -41.39 -10.71
C ALA A 730 13.16 -40.66 -12.05
N VAL A 731 13.01 -41.38 -13.17
CA VAL A 731 13.11 -40.80 -14.51
C VAL A 731 12.03 -39.74 -14.72
N MET A 732 10.78 -40.03 -14.37
CA MET A 732 9.68 -39.07 -14.46
C MET A 732 9.96 -37.82 -13.63
N SER A 733 10.36 -37.96 -12.36
CA SER A 733 10.69 -36.81 -11.51
C SER A 733 11.91 -36.01 -11.98
N ILE A 734 12.85 -36.62 -12.70
CA ILE A 734 13.95 -35.88 -13.36
C ILE A 734 13.42 -35.15 -14.60
N ALA A 735 12.62 -35.82 -15.44
CA ALA A 735 12.05 -35.27 -16.66
C ALA A 735 11.11 -34.08 -16.39
N GLU A 736 10.27 -34.16 -15.36
CA GLU A 736 9.34 -33.08 -14.94
C GLU A 736 10.06 -31.79 -14.52
N ARG A 737 11.35 -31.87 -14.13
CA ARG A 737 12.16 -30.71 -13.77
C ARG A 737 12.89 -30.08 -14.96
N LEU A 738 12.77 -30.67 -16.15
CA LEU A 738 13.33 -30.15 -17.40
C LEU A 738 12.22 -29.45 -18.22
N PRO A 739 12.58 -28.52 -19.12
CA PRO A 739 11.65 -28.04 -20.14
C PRO A 739 11.03 -29.19 -20.92
N ALA A 740 9.72 -29.12 -21.21
CA ALA A 740 8.98 -30.24 -21.81
C ALA A 740 9.61 -30.74 -23.14
N ASP A 741 10.04 -29.83 -24.01
CA ASP A 741 10.67 -30.17 -25.28
C ASP A 741 12.03 -30.85 -25.08
N GLU A 742 12.81 -30.38 -24.09
CA GLU A 742 14.12 -30.96 -23.75
C GLU A 742 13.96 -32.35 -23.11
N ALA A 743 12.96 -32.52 -22.23
CA ALA A 743 12.62 -33.80 -21.64
C ALA A 743 12.18 -34.81 -22.72
N ALA A 744 11.26 -34.40 -23.59
CA ALA A 744 10.80 -35.21 -24.71
C ALA A 744 11.96 -35.59 -25.64
N GLN A 745 12.83 -34.65 -25.99
CA GLN A 745 14.00 -34.91 -26.83
C GLN A 745 14.91 -35.97 -26.21
N ARG A 746 15.29 -35.83 -24.94
CA ARG A 746 16.19 -36.80 -24.29
C ARG A 746 15.58 -38.19 -24.17
N VAL A 747 14.28 -38.29 -23.92
CA VAL A 747 13.60 -39.59 -23.87
C VAL A 747 13.60 -40.24 -25.26
N ARG A 748 13.45 -39.43 -26.34
CA ARG A 748 13.48 -39.88 -27.74
C ARG A 748 14.86 -40.28 -28.26
N ASP A 749 15.94 -39.57 -27.91
CA ASP A 749 17.28 -39.76 -28.47
C ASP A 749 17.85 -41.19 -28.35
N GLY A 750 17.37 -41.96 -27.37
CA GLY A 750 17.75 -43.36 -27.17
C GLY A 750 16.78 -44.39 -27.75
N LEU A 751 15.56 -43.99 -28.15
CA LEU A 751 14.47 -44.92 -28.48
C LEU A 751 14.87 -45.94 -29.56
N ASP A 752 15.48 -45.49 -30.66
CA ASP A 752 15.88 -46.38 -31.76
C ASP A 752 17.11 -47.24 -31.46
N LYS A 753 17.91 -46.89 -30.44
CA LYS A 753 19.16 -47.59 -30.11
C LYS A 753 19.00 -48.60 -28.97
N SER A 754 17.89 -48.55 -28.25
CA SER A 754 17.62 -49.35 -27.05
C SER A 754 17.06 -50.74 -27.36
N GLY A 755 17.24 -51.68 -26.44
CA GLY A 755 16.57 -52.99 -26.47
C GLY A 755 15.07 -52.90 -26.13
N PRO A 756 14.28 -53.97 -26.30
CA PRO A 756 12.82 -53.93 -26.17
C PRO A 756 12.29 -53.42 -24.82
N GLU A 757 12.92 -53.79 -23.69
CA GLU A 757 12.48 -53.38 -22.35
C GLU A 757 12.73 -51.88 -22.09
N GLU A 758 13.89 -51.37 -22.49
CA GLU A 758 14.22 -49.95 -22.35
C GLU A 758 13.34 -49.10 -23.29
N ARG A 759 13.11 -49.56 -24.53
CA ARG A 759 12.16 -48.93 -25.46
C ARG A 759 10.77 -48.83 -24.84
N ALA A 760 10.27 -49.93 -24.27
CA ALA A 760 8.96 -49.95 -23.64
C ALA A 760 8.84 -48.92 -22.50
N MET A 761 9.90 -48.75 -21.69
CA MET A 761 9.93 -47.74 -20.63
C MET A 761 9.92 -46.32 -21.17
N ARG A 762 10.77 -46.02 -22.16
CA ARG A 762 10.81 -44.70 -22.83
C ARG A 762 9.45 -44.33 -23.42
N LEU A 763 8.76 -45.26 -24.06
CA LEU A 763 7.42 -45.05 -24.62
C LEU A 763 6.36 -44.69 -23.56
N ARG A 764 6.39 -45.36 -22.41
CA ARG A 764 5.50 -45.01 -21.27
C ARG A 764 5.76 -43.60 -20.77
N ILE A 765 7.03 -43.21 -20.64
CA ILE A 765 7.43 -41.88 -20.19
C ILE A 765 7.01 -40.80 -21.21
N LEU A 766 7.17 -41.06 -22.52
CA LEU A 766 6.70 -40.15 -23.57
C LEU A 766 5.18 -39.93 -23.52
N ALA A 767 4.40 -40.96 -23.18
CA ALA A 767 2.96 -40.83 -23.01
C ALA A 767 2.55 -39.96 -21.81
N GLU A 768 3.34 -39.96 -20.75
CA GLU A 768 3.10 -39.08 -19.59
C GLU A 768 3.53 -37.64 -19.86
N ILE A 769 4.67 -37.41 -20.55
CA ILE A 769 5.13 -36.07 -20.96
C ILE A 769 4.13 -35.45 -21.95
N GLY A 770 3.73 -36.24 -22.96
CA GLY A 770 2.87 -35.79 -24.05
C GLY A 770 3.55 -34.82 -25.02
N GLY A 771 2.74 -34.08 -25.77
CA GLY A 771 3.21 -33.18 -26.84
C GLY A 771 3.31 -33.87 -28.20
N GLU A 772 3.26 -33.08 -29.27
CA GLU A 772 3.22 -33.55 -30.66
C GLU A 772 4.45 -34.41 -31.02
N ALA A 773 5.62 -33.94 -30.62
CA ALA A 773 6.90 -34.61 -30.86
C ALA A 773 7.00 -35.99 -30.16
N SER A 774 6.40 -36.13 -28.97
CA SER A 774 6.31 -37.40 -28.24
C SER A 774 5.27 -38.31 -28.88
N LEU A 775 4.12 -37.75 -29.28
CA LEU A 775 3.04 -38.50 -29.93
C LEU A 775 3.55 -39.14 -31.23
N GLU A 776 4.24 -38.38 -32.07
CA GLU A 776 4.82 -38.86 -33.32
C GLU A 776 5.75 -40.06 -33.08
N ALA A 777 6.64 -39.96 -32.09
CA ALA A 777 7.57 -41.04 -31.74
C ALA A 777 6.85 -42.31 -31.25
N VAL A 778 5.81 -42.18 -30.42
CA VAL A 778 5.02 -43.33 -29.95
C VAL A 778 4.21 -43.94 -31.10
N VAL A 779 3.64 -43.12 -31.99
CA VAL A 779 2.92 -43.59 -33.20
C VAL A 779 3.86 -44.33 -34.16
N GLN A 780 5.09 -43.86 -34.34
CA GLN A 780 6.08 -44.58 -35.14
C GLN A 780 6.42 -45.94 -34.52
N ALA A 781 6.60 -45.99 -33.20
CA ALA A 781 6.88 -47.24 -32.47
C ALA A 781 5.71 -48.24 -32.48
N SER A 782 4.47 -47.78 -32.66
CA SER A 782 3.30 -48.67 -32.79
C SER A 782 3.27 -49.47 -34.09
N ARG A 783 4.22 -49.21 -35.01
CA ARG A 783 4.42 -49.96 -36.26
C ARG A 783 5.73 -50.77 -36.26
N ASN A 784 6.37 -50.91 -35.11
CA ASN A 784 7.65 -51.63 -35.00
C ASN A 784 7.48 -53.14 -35.28
N GLU A 785 8.51 -53.73 -35.89
CA GLU A 785 8.56 -55.18 -36.17
C GLU A 785 8.61 -56.01 -34.88
N ASP A 786 9.22 -55.49 -33.81
CA ASP A 786 9.26 -56.17 -32.51
C ASP A 786 7.90 -56.07 -31.80
N ASP A 787 7.27 -57.22 -31.56
CA ASP A 787 5.96 -57.35 -30.92
C ASP A 787 5.87 -56.68 -29.54
N ARG A 788 6.95 -56.70 -28.75
CA ARG A 788 6.98 -56.11 -27.40
C ARG A 788 7.02 -54.58 -27.48
N VAL A 789 7.83 -54.05 -28.40
CA VAL A 789 7.90 -52.60 -28.65
C VAL A 789 6.56 -52.10 -29.18
N ARG A 790 5.97 -52.83 -30.13
CA ARG A 790 4.67 -52.52 -30.70
C ARG A 790 3.57 -52.54 -29.63
N ASP A 791 3.50 -53.56 -28.79
CA ASP A 791 2.54 -53.63 -27.69
C ASP A 791 2.70 -52.49 -26.68
N ALA A 792 3.95 -52.17 -26.31
CA ALA A 792 4.24 -51.06 -25.40
C ALA A 792 3.82 -49.71 -25.99
N ALA A 793 4.06 -49.47 -27.28
CA ALA A 793 3.67 -48.25 -27.97
C ALA A 793 2.15 -48.11 -28.05
N VAL A 794 1.42 -49.18 -28.40
CA VAL A 794 -0.05 -49.16 -28.42
C VAL A 794 -0.60 -48.87 -27.02
N ARG A 795 -0.06 -49.49 -25.98
CA ARG A 795 -0.47 -49.22 -24.59
C ARG A 795 -0.15 -47.79 -24.16
N ALA A 796 1.00 -47.25 -24.56
CA ALA A 796 1.38 -45.87 -24.31
C ALA A 796 0.39 -44.89 -24.97
N LEU A 797 0.00 -45.12 -26.23
CA LEU A 797 -1.05 -44.35 -26.90
C LEU A 797 -2.40 -44.50 -26.19
N CYS A 798 -2.73 -45.70 -25.70
CA CYS A 798 -3.98 -45.92 -24.98
C CYS A 798 -4.02 -45.18 -23.62
N ALA A 799 -2.85 -44.92 -23.02
CA ALA A 799 -2.70 -44.16 -21.78
C ALA A 799 -2.59 -42.64 -22.02
N TRP A 800 -2.53 -42.21 -23.28
CA TRP A 800 -2.46 -40.80 -23.65
C TRP A 800 -3.68 -40.04 -23.11
N LYS A 801 -3.45 -38.87 -22.52
CA LYS A 801 -4.49 -38.11 -21.80
C LYS A 801 -5.20 -37.07 -22.66
N ARG A 802 -4.58 -36.64 -23.75
CA ARG A 802 -5.01 -35.52 -24.61
C ARG A 802 -5.61 -35.99 -25.94
N PRO A 803 -6.50 -35.20 -26.57
CA PRO A 803 -7.30 -35.64 -27.71
C PRO A 803 -6.50 -35.87 -29.01
N GLU A 804 -5.25 -35.39 -29.12
CA GLU A 804 -4.47 -35.55 -30.35
C GLU A 804 -4.16 -37.03 -30.66
N ALA A 805 -4.27 -37.92 -29.67
CA ALA A 805 -4.12 -39.35 -29.85
C ALA A 805 -5.35 -40.05 -30.49
N LEU A 806 -6.50 -39.39 -30.60
CA LEU A 806 -7.74 -39.99 -31.15
C LEU A 806 -7.53 -40.56 -32.56
N ASN A 807 -6.98 -39.76 -33.47
CA ASN A 807 -6.70 -40.17 -34.84
C ASN A 807 -5.71 -41.34 -34.94
N PRO A 808 -4.52 -41.26 -34.31
CA PRO A 808 -3.62 -42.40 -34.26
C PRO A 808 -4.25 -43.67 -33.71
N LEU A 809 -5.07 -43.56 -32.65
CA LEU A 809 -5.77 -44.70 -32.05
C LEU A 809 -6.82 -45.29 -32.99
N LEU A 810 -7.63 -44.46 -33.67
CA LEU A 810 -8.59 -44.92 -34.68
C LEU A 810 -7.89 -45.65 -35.83
N LYS A 811 -6.77 -45.09 -36.31
CA LYS A 811 -5.98 -45.72 -37.36
C LYS A 811 -5.42 -47.07 -36.91
N ILE A 812 -4.88 -47.16 -35.70
CA ILE A 812 -4.42 -48.44 -35.13
C ILE A 812 -5.58 -49.43 -35.03
N ALA A 813 -6.75 -49.00 -34.57
CA ALA A 813 -7.92 -49.86 -34.47
C ALA A 813 -8.38 -50.39 -35.84
N ALA A 814 -8.32 -49.58 -36.89
CA ALA A 814 -8.67 -49.98 -38.25
C ALA A 814 -7.65 -50.98 -38.83
N ASP A 815 -6.36 -50.67 -38.72
CA ASP A 815 -5.30 -51.32 -39.47
C ASP A 815 -4.73 -52.58 -38.77
N THR A 816 -4.93 -52.76 -37.46
CA THR A 816 -4.28 -53.85 -36.70
C THR A 816 -4.96 -55.22 -36.88
N ASP A 817 -4.15 -56.27 -37.01
CA ASP A 817 -4.63 -57.67 -36.96
C ASP A 817 -4.80 -58.19 -35.52
N SER A 818 -4.20 -57.51 -34.53
CA SER A 818 -4.30 -57.90 -33.12
C SER A 818 -5.63 -57.48 -32.53
N LEU A 819 -6.48 -58.45 -32.18
CA LEU A 819 -7.75 -58.17 -31.50
C LEU A 819 -7.55 -57.41 -30.18
N THR A 820 -6.46 -57.68 -29.46
CA THR A 820 -6.11 -56.96 -28.23
C THR A 820 -5.85 -55.48 -28.50
N HIS A 821 -5.03 -55.16 -29.51
CA HIS A 821 -4.73 -53.77 -29.87
C HIS A 821 -5.96 -53.05 -30.40
N HIS A 822 -6.77 -53.73 -31.21
CA HIS A 822 -8.05 -53.23 -31.71
C HIS A 822 -8.97 -52.80 -30.56
N VAL A 823 -9.17 -53.68 -29.57
CA VAL A 823 -10.03 -53.41 -28.42
C VAL A 823 -9.45 -52.33 -27.51
N LEU A 824 -8.14 -52.37 -27.22
CA LEU A 824 -7.48 -51.37 -26.39
C LEU A 824 -7.58 -49.97 -27.00
N ALA A 825 -7.33 -49.85 -28.31
CA ALA A 825 -7.38 -48.58 -29.03
C ALA A 825 -8.80 -48.00 -29.03
N LEU A 826 -9.82 -48.79 -29.35
CA LEU A 826 -11.23 -48.33 -29.30
C LEU A 826 -11.65 -47.92 -27.89
N ARG A 827 -11.29 -48.67 -26.86
CA ARG A 827 -11.61 -48.28 -25.46
C ARG A 827 -10.86 -47.02 -25.04
N ALA A 828 -9.64 -46.81 -25.53
CA ALA A 828 -8.92 -45.57 -25.33
C ALA A 828 -9.58 -44.39 -26.05
N CYS A 829 -10.02 -44.55 -27.30
CA CYS A 829 -10.82 -43.54 -28.01
C CYS A 829 -12.09 -43.19 -27.23
N HIS A 830 -12.83 -44.20 -26.77
CA HIS A 830 -14.04 -43.98 -25.97
C HIS A 830 -13.73 -43.20 -24.69
N ARG A 831 -12.68 -43.58 -23.93
CA ARG A 831 -12.26 -42.84 -22.73
C ARG A 831 -11.83 -41.40 -23.05
N LEU A 832 -11.08 -41.18 -24.13
CA LEU A 832 -10.68 -39.84 -24.56
C LEU A 832 -11.89 -38.99 -24.93
N LEU A 833 -12.88 -39.55 -25.62
CA LEU A 833 -14.14 -38.88 -25.96
C LEU A 833 -15.00 -38.60 -24.71
N GLN A 834 -14.95 -39.44 -23.68
CA GLN A 834 -15.61 -39.16 -22.41
C GLN A 834 -14.93 -38.01 -21.66
N ASN A 835 -13.59 -38.04 -21.58
CA ASN A 835 -12.82 -37.10 -20.78
C ASN A 835 -12.54 -35.77 -21.49
N ASN A 836 -12.72 -35.70 -22.81
CA ASN A 836 -12.51 -34.51 -23.63
C ASN A 836 -13.76 -34.25 -24.47
N PRO A 837 -14.71 -33.43 -24.00
CA PRO A 837 -15.96 -33.14 -24.73
C PRO A 837 -15.70 -32.47 -26.09
N GLU A 838 -14.61 -31.69 -26.20
CA GLU A 838 -14.13 -31.04 -27.41
C GLU A 838 -12.83 -31.71 -27.92
N PRO A 839 -12.90 -32.68 -28.85
CA PRO A 839 -11.70 -33.17 -29.52
C PRO A 839 -11.09 -32.06 -30.41
N ALA A 840 -9.82 -31.75 -30.20
CA ALA A 840 -9.13 -30.66 -30.90
C ALA A 840 -9.13 -30.87 -32.43
N GLY A 841 -9.87 -30.03 -33.15
CA GLY A 841 -9.87 -29.96 -34.61
C GLY A 841 -10.74 -30.99 -35.35
N GLU A 842 -11.35 -31.95 -34.64
CA GLU A 842 -12.19 -33.00 -35.24
C GLU A 842 -13.63 -32.93 -34.75
N ARG A 843 -14.61 -33.28 -35.59
CA ARG A 843 -16.00 -33.34 -35.11
C ARG A 843 -16.18 -34.62 -34.30
N ARG A 844 -16.60 -34.46 -33.05
CA ARG A 844 -16.95 -35.58 -32.14
C ARG A 844 -17.81 -36.65 -32.81
N SER A 845 -18.80 -36.24 -33.61
CA SER A 845 -19.68 -37.16 -34.36
C SER A 845 -18.91 -38.00 -35.38
N GLU A 846 -17.97 -37.41 -36.13
CA GLU A 846 -17.14 -38.12 -37.11
C GLU A 846 -16.26 -39.17 -36.43
N VAL A 847 -15.67 -38.83 -35.27
CA VAL A 847 -14.85 -39.75 -34.48
C VAL A 847 -15.69 -40.91 -33.90
N VAL A 848 -16.89 -40.63 -33.40
CA VAL A 848 -17.83 -41.63 -32.87
C VAL A 848 -18.32 -42.57 -33.97
N GLU A 849 -18.71 -42.04 -35.12
CA GLU A 849 -19.15 -42.81 -36.28
C GLU A 849 -18.02 -43.69 -36.83
N ALA A 850 -16.83 -43.13 -37.01
CA ALA A 850 -15.66 -43.86 -37.47
C ALA A 850 -15.31 -45.00 -36.50
N ALA A 851 -15.29 -44.73 -35.19
CA ALA A 851 -15.02 -45.74 -34.18
C ALA A 851 -16.07 -46.87 -34.16
N ALA A 852 -17.35 -46.53 -34.29
CA ALA A 852 -18.45 -47.50 -34.36
C ALA A 852 -18.39 -48.35 -35.63
N ALA A 853 -17.98 -47.77 -36.76
CA ALA A 853 -17.80 -48.48 -38.03
C ALA A 853 -16.57 -49.40 -38.01
N ILE A 854 -15.48 -48.98 -37.36
CA ILE A 854 -14.25 -49.77 -37.22
C ILE A 854 -14.46 -50.96 -36.28
N ALA A 855 -15.31 -50.84 -35.26
CA ALA A 855 -15.51 -51.85 -34.23
C ALA A 855 -15.93 -53.22 -34.81
N ARG A 856 -15.05 -54.22 -34.68
CA ARG A 856 -15.30 -55.61 -35.14
C ARG A 856 -16.24 -56.39 -34.22
N ARG A 857 -16.42 -55.92 -32.98
CA ARG A 857 -17.18 -56.58 -31.92
C ARG A 857 -18.34 -55.71 -31.47
N GLU A 858 -19.46 -56.37 -31.19
CA GLU A 858 -20.67 -55.72 -30.73
C GLU A 858 -20.48 -54.98 -29.39
N GLN A 859 -19.58 -55.45 -28.52
CA GLN A 859 -19.30 -54.78 -27.25
C GLN A 859 -18.69 -53.38 -27.46
N GLU A 860 -17.63 -53.28 -28.26
CA GLU A 860 -17.00 -52.00 -28.57
C GLU A 860 -17.89 -51.10 -29.44
N LYS A 861 -18.66 -51.68 -30.38
CA LYS A 861 -19.64 -50.93 -31.17
C LYS A 861 -20.68 -50.26 -30.26
N LYS A 862 -21.19 -50.99 -29.26
CA LYS A 862 -22.13 -50.47 -28.26
C LYS A 862 -21.55 -49.35 -27.41
N LEU A 863 -20.25 -49.31 -27.13
CA LEU A 863 -19.64 -48.21 -26.39
C LEU A 863 -19.92 -46.87 -27.11
N PHE A 864 -19.67 -46.83 -28.41
CA PHE A 864 -19.84 -45.62 -29.22
C PHE A 864 -21.30 -45.31 -29.56
N THR A 865 -22.12 -46.32 -29.90
CA THR A 865 -23.55 -46.07 -30.14
C THR A 865 -24.27 -45.62 -28.86
N SER A 866 -23.84 -46.08 -27.69
CA SER A 866 -24.40 -45.66 -26.41
C SER A 866 -24.08 -44.21 -26.02
N LEU A 867 -23.17 -43.53 -26.73
CA LEU A 867 -22.95 -42.09 -26.56
C LEU A 867 -24.08 -41.24 -27.18
N VAL A 868 -24.98 -41.86 -27.97
CA VAL A 868 -26.18 -41.24 -28.57
C VAL A 868 -27.43 -41.70 -27.82
N VAL A 869 -28.33 -40.77 -27.46
CA VAL A 869 -29.62 -41.12 -26.83
C VAL A 869 -30.70 -41.20 -27.91
N GLU A 870 -31.33 -42.35 -28.05
CA GLU A 870 -32.49 -42.54 -28.93
C GLU A 870 -33.78 -42.04 -28.28
N ILE A 871 -34.65 -41.43 -29.09
CA ILE A 871 -35.98 -40.96 -28.70
C ILE A 871 -37.01 -41.89 -29.36
N HIS A 872 -37.82 -42.57 -28.55
CA HIS A 872 -38.89 -43.45 -29.02
C HIS A 872 -40.27 -42.83 -28.76
N ASP A 873 -41.27 -43.29 -29.51
CA ASP A 873 -42.68 -42.95 -29.29
C ASP A 873 -42.97 -41.45 -29.19
N LEU A 874 -42.30 -40.64 -30.03
CA LEU A 874 -42.52 -39.19 -30.05
C LEU A 874 -43.96 -38.86 -30.44
N GLN A 875 -44.71 -38.29 -29.50
CA GLN A 875 -46.05 -37.74 -29.67
C GLN A 875 -45.99 -36.25 -29.42
N VAL A 876 -46.49 -35.46 -30.37
CA VAL A 876 -46.58 -34.00 -30.24
C VAL A 876 -48.02 -33.56 -30.43
N ARG A 877 -48.53 -32.70 -29.54
CA ARG A 877 -49.86 -32.08 -29.63
C ARG A 877 -49.86 -30.96 -30.67
N SER A 878 -49.48 -31.32 -31.88
CA SER A 878 -49.44 -30.46 -33.05
C SER A 878 -50.07 -31.20 -34.23
N PRO A 879 -50.85 -30.52 -35.08
CA PRO A 879 -51.27 -31.10 -36.37
C PRO A 879 -50.11 -31.20 -37.37
N ARG A 880 -48.90 -30.74 -37.01
CA ARG A 880 -47.70 -30.69 -37.85
C ARG A 880 -46.65 -31.70 -37.39
N THR A 881 -45.77 -32.10 -38.28
CA THR A 881 -44.76 -33.15 -38.02
C THR A 881 -43.47 -32.58 -37.43
N TRP A 882 -43.08 -33.07 -36.25
CA TRP A 882 -41.77 -32.87 -35.64
C TRP A 882 -40.82 -34.01 -36.00
N ARG A 883 -39.51 -33.74 -36.11
CA ARG A 883 -38.51 -34.75 -36.50
C ARG A 883 -37.44 -34.93 -35.42
N VAL A 884 -37.01 -36.17 -35.21
CA VAL A 884 -35.87 -36.51 -34.35
C VAL A 884 -34.61 -36.51 -35.19
N HIS A 885 -33.57 -35.83 -34.73
CA HIS A 885 -32.23 -35.83 -35.34
C HIS A 885 -31.22 -36.45 -34.38
N PRO A 886 -30.92 -37.75 -34.51
CA PRO A 886 -29.90 -38.43 -33.72
C PRO A 886 -28.54 -37.77 -33.94
N ALA A 887 -27.85 -37.44 -32.85
CA ALA A 887 -26.53 -36.78 -32.87
C ALA A 887 -26.42 -35.51 -33.76
N GLY A 888 -27.54 -34.84 -34.03
CA GLY A 888 -27.64 -33.83 -35.09
C GLY A 888 -27.50 -32.37 -34.64
N LEU A 889 -27.42 -32.08 -33.34
CA LEU A 889 -27.44 -30.68 -32.87
C LEU A 889 -26.08 -30.01 -33.05
N VAL A 890 -25.87 -29.40 -34.21
CA VAL A 890 -24.63 -28.70 -34.58
C VAL A 890 -24.97 -27.38 -35.29
N PRO A 891 -24.04 -26.41 -35.39
CA PRO A 891 -24.19 -25.25 -36.25
C PRO A 891 -24.50 -25.68 -37.70
N GLY A 892 -25.46 -24.99 -38.31
CA GLY A 892 -26.01 -25.31 -39.62
C GLY A 892 -27.19 -26.30 -39.60
N ALA A 893 -27.43 -27.01 -38.49
CA ALA A 893 -28.56 -27.92 -38.39
C ALA A 893 -29.89 -27.14 -38.40
N VAL A 894 -30.93 -27.73 -38.99
CA VAL A 894 -32.25 -27.11 -39.15
C VAL A 894 -32.93 -26.99 -37.79
N TRP A 895 -33.35 -25.78 -37.43
CA TRP A 895 -34.08 -25.54 -36.20
C TRP A 895 -35.57 -25.88 -36.35
N THR A 896 -36.22 -25.35 -37.39
CA THR A 896 -37.67 -25.51 -37.60
C THR A 896 -37.99 -25.92 -39.02
N SER A 897 -38.96 -26.81 -39.21
CA SER A 897 -39.27 -27.38 -40.54
C SER A 897 -40.04 -26.44 -41.48
N ASP A 898 -40.74 -25.43 -40.96
CA ASP A 898 -41.57 -24.50 -41.73
C ASP A 898 -40.89 -23.14 -42.00
N ARG A 899 -39.61 -22.99 -41.66
CA ARG A 899 -38.76 -21.82 -41.93
C ARG A 899 -37.34 -22.27 -42.21
N ASP A 900 -36.59 -21.52 -43.01
CA ASP A 900 -35.19 -21.83 -43.34
C ASP A 900 -34.20 -21.46 -42.21
N TYR A 901 -34.61 -21.62 -40.94
CA TYR A 901 -33.78 -21.26 -39.79
C TYR A 901 -32.85 -22.40 -39.41
N THR A 902 -31.57 -22.07 -39.23
CA THR A 902 -30.52 -23.00 -38.83
C THR A 902 -29.79 -22.48 -37.59
N PHE A 903 -29.18 -23.38 -36.82
CA PHE A 903 -28.39 -23.00 -35.65
C PHE A 903 -27.08 -22.32 -36.05
N VAL A 904 -26.71 -21.23 -35.38
CA VAL A 904 -25.44 -20.51 -35.60
C VAL A 904 -24.44 -20.87 -34.52
N LYS A 905 -24.87 -20.84 -33.26
CA LYS A 905 -24.06 -21.24 -32.10
C LYS A 905 -24.80 -22.30 -31.30
N VAL A 906 -24.09 -23.41 -31.02
CA VAL A 906 -24.54 -24.52 -30.18
C VAL A 906 -23.60 -24.61 -28.98
N PRO A 907 -24.09 -24.56 -27.72
CA PRO A 907 -23.26 -24.76 -26.53
C PRO A 907 -22.71 -26.17 -26.40
N ASP A 908 -21.51 -26.29 -25.81
CA ASP A 908 -20.75 -27.55 -25.76
C ASP A 908 -21.50 -28.64 -25.00
N GLY A 909 -22.27 -28.28 -23.98
CA GLY A 909 -23.07 -29.21 -23.19
C GLY A 909 -24.19 -29.92 -23.95
N VAL A 910 -24.55 -29.44 -25.15
CA VAL A 910 -25.59 -30.04 -26.02
C VAL A 910 -25.11 -30.30 -27.45
N TRP A 911 -23.85 -30.01 -27.77
CA TRP A 911 -23.29 -30.17 -29.11
C TRP A 911 -23.25 -31.64 -29.55
N GLY A 912 -23.74 -31.91 -30.76
CA GLY A 912 -23.72 -33.25 -31.36
C GLY A 912 -24.61 -34.26 -30.66
N HIS A 913 -25.54 -33.81 -29.81
CA HIS A 913 -26.52 -34.66 -29.16
C HIS A 913 -27.83 -34.74 -29.96
N THR A 914 -28.68 -35.71 -29.62
CA THR A 914 -29.99 -35.89 -30.26
C THR A 914 -30.87 -34.69 -29.96
N TYR A 915 -31.49 -34.10 -30.98
CA TYR A 915 -32.43 -33.00 -30.80
C TYR A 915 -33.71 -33.19 -31.61
N LEU A 916 -34.75 -32.44 -31.23
CA LEU A 916 -36.01 -32.38 -31.96
C LEU A 916 -36.07 -31.13 -32.83
N GLU A 917 -36.25 -31.32 -34.13
CA GLU A 917 -36.62 -30.27 -35.08
C GLU A 917 -38.11 -29.95 -34.91
N GLY A 918 -38.38 -28.72 -34.50
CA GLY A 918 -39.72 -28.24 -34.21
C GLY A 918 -40.42 -27.58 -35.39
N VAL A 919 -41.60 -27.00 -35.13
CA VAL A 919 -42.34 -26.20 -36.12
C VAL A 919 -42.65 -24.83 -35.53
N MET A 920 -42.19 -23.76 -36.18
CA MET A 920 -42.25 -22.40 -35.65
C MET A 920 -43.69 -21.91 -35.43
N GLN A 921 -44.64 -22.38 -36.27
CA GLN A 921 -46.07 -22.09 -36.09
C GLN A 921 -46.67 -22.65 -34.80
N ASP A 922 -46.05 -23.64 -34.16
CA ASP A 922 -46.57 -24.27 -32.94
C ASP A 922 -46.32 -23.45 -31.67
N ARG A 923 -45.52 -22.38 -31.75
CA ARG A 923 -45.15 -21.50 -30.62
C ARG A 923 -46.34 -20.93 -29.83
N ALA A 924 -47.53 -20.85 -30.44
CA ALA A 924 -48.73 -20.27 -29.84
C ALA A 924 -49.74 -21.33 -29.32
N ILE A 925 -49.42 -22.62 -29.45
CA ILE A 925 -50.29 -23.70 -28.97
C ILE A 925 -50.18 -23.77 -27.44
N GLY A 926 -51.21 -23.27 -26.74
CA GLY A 926 -51.35 -23.32 -25.28
C GLY A 926 -52.03 -24.58 -24.74
N GLY A 927 -52.24 -24.63 -23.42
CA GLY A 927 -53.04 -25.64 -22.72
C GLY A 927 -52.25 -26.49 -21.72
N ASP A 928 -52.96 -27.05 -20.73
CA ASP A 928 -52.37 -27.66 -19.52
C ASP A 928 -51.85 -29.10 -19.72
N GLU A 929 -52.29 -29.79 -20.77
CA GLU A 929 -51.73 -31.13 -21.05
C GLU A 929 -50.33 -31.02 -21.70
N PRO A 930 -49.44 -32.02 -21.49
CA PRO A 930 -48.14 -32.10 -22.16
C PRO A 930 -48.24 -31.92 -23.68
N PHE A 931 -47.39 -31.02 -24.21
CA PHE A 931 -47.31 -30.75 -25.65
C PHE A 931 -46.41 -31.76 -26.36
N ILE A 932 -45.31 -32.20 -25.74
CA ILE A 932 -44.46 -33.28 -26.25
C ILE A 932 -44.44 -34.43 -25.24
N ARG A 933 -44.58 -35.66 -25.74
CA ARG A 933 -44.28 -36.89 -25.00
C ARG A 933 -43.35 -37.75 -25.83
N PHE A 934 -42.35 -38.35 -25.20
CA PHE A 934 -41.50 -39.37 -25.80
C PHE A 934 -40.96 -40.30 -24.73
N ARG A 935 -40.27 -41.37 -25.14
CA ARG A 935 -39.64 -42.33 -24.23
C ARG A 935 -38.14 -42.38 -24.50
N ILE A 936 -37.36 -42.38 -23.41
CA ILE A 936 -35.91 -42.62 -23.42
C ILE A 936 -35.60 -43.94 -22.73
N GLU A 937 -34.65 -44.70 -23.26
CA GLU A 937 -34.30 -46.03 -22.71
C GLU A 937 -33.18 -46.00 -21.67
N THR A 938 -32.45 -44.88 -21.59
CA THR A 938 -31.39 -44.67 -20.61
C THR A 938 -31.62 -43.35 -19.86
N PRO A 939 -31.18 -43.23 -18.60
CA PRO A 939 -31.21 -41.95 -17.89
C PRO A 939 -30.51 -40.86 -18.69
N ALA A 940 -31.20 -39.73 -18.89
CA ALA A 940 -30.73 -38.63 -19.72
C ALA A 940 -31.07 -37.29 -19.09
N THR A 941 -30.22 -36.30 -19.32
CA THR A 941 -30.52 -34.90 -19.09
C THR A 941 -31.23 -34.38 -20.34
N VAL A 942 -32.47 -33.96 -20.17
CA VAL A 942 -33.21 -33.27 -21.24
C VAL A 942 -32.92 -31.79 -21.07
N TYR A 943 -32.53 -31.16 -22.17
CA TYR A 943 -32.35 -29.74 -22.29
C TYR A 943 -33.52 -29.17 -23.10
N VAL A 944 -34.05 -28.04 -22.64
CA VAL A 944 -35.05 -27.24 -23.34
C VAL A 944 -34.45 -25.86 -23.54
N ALA A 945 -34.26 -25.46 -24.79
CA ALA A 945 -33.86 -24.11 -25.12
C ALA A 945 -35.11 -23.27 -25.38
N TYR A 946 -35.37 -22.31 -24.50
CA TYR A 946 -36.60 -21.53 -24.47
C TYR A 946 -36.35 -20.06 -24.85
N ASP A 947 -37.34 -19.40 -25.46
CA ASP A 947 -37.19 -18.03 -25.96
C ASP A 947 -36.88 -17.06 -24.81
N HIS A 948 -35.72 -16.39 -24.90
CA HIS A 948 -35.26 -15.45 -23.87
C HIS A 948 -36.18 -14.24 -23.69
N ARG A 949 -37.07 -13.95 -24.65
CA ARG A 949 -38.02 -12.83 -24.61
C ARG A 949 -39.28 -13.12 -23.80
N CYS A 950 -39.45 -14.36 -23.38
CA CYS A 950 -40.56 -14.74 -22.52
C CYS A 950 -40.56 -13.87 -21.25
N THR A 951 -41.68 -13.20 -20.95
CA THR A 951 -41.78 -12.33 -19.77
C THR A 951 -42.08 -13.13 -18.51
N ASP A 952 -42.82 -14.25 -18.64
CA ASP A 952 -43.16 -15.17 -17.56
C ASP A 952 -42.97 -16.61 -18.06
N LEU A 953 -41.99 -17.34 -17.51
CA LEU A 953 -41.71 -18.72 -17.90
C LEU A 953 -42.90 -19.64 -17.57
N PRO A 954 -43.19 -20.66 -18.42
CA PRO A 954 -44.22 -21.66 -18.11
C PRO A 954 -43.97 -22.38 -16.78
N ASP A 955 -45.04 -22.65 -16.01
CA ASP A 955 -44.96 -23.36 -14.73
C ASP A 955 -44.24 -24.72 -14.83
N TRP A 956 -44.40 -25.44 -15.95
CA TRP A 956 -43.76 -26.73 -16.16
C TRP A 956 -42.22 -26.66 -16.29
N LEU A 957 -41.68 -25.46 -16.56
CA LEU A 957 -40.26 -25.18 -16.65
C LEU A 957 -39.69 -24.59 -15.34
N ALA A 958 -40.56 -24.25 -14.36
CA ALA A 958 -40.15 -23.56 -13.14
C ALA A 958 -39.16 -24.37 -12.28
N ASP A 959 -39.20 -25.71 -12.36
CA ASP A 959 -38.29 -26.61 -11.62
C ASP A 959 -37.09 -27.09 -12.46
N TRP A 960 -36.85 -26.48 -13.62
CA TRP A 960 -35.68 -26.77 -14.46
C TRP A 960 -34.52 -25.81 -14.15
N GLU A 961 -33.30 -26.32 -14.24
CA GLU A 961 -32.10 -25.53 -13.99
C GLU A 961 -31.76 -24.67 -15.21
N ASN A 962 -31.71 -23.34 -15.04
CA ASN A 962 -31.21 -22.43 -16.07
C ASN A 962 -29.67 -22.50 -16.14
N THR A 963 -29.14 -22.91 -17.28
CA THR A 963 -27.69 -23.11 -17.47
C THR A 963 -26.92 -21.82 -17.77
N GLY A 964 -27.62 -20.74 -18.15
CA GLY A 964 -27.02 -19.50 -18.66
C GLY A 964 -26.47 -19.58 -20.09
N GLU A 965 -26.42 -20.78 -20.68
CA GLU A 965 -25.97 -21.01 -22.06
C GLU A 965 -27.07 -20.69 -23.07
N ARG A 966 -26.67 -20.35 -24.31
CA ARG A 966 -27.60 -19.92 -25.36
C ARG A 966 -27.45 -20.71 -26.65
N LEU A 967 -28.57 -21.20 -27.17
CA LEU A 967 -28.69 -21.58 -28.57
C LEU A 967 -29.06 -20.35 -29.41
N THR A 968 -28.31 -20.10 -30.47
CA THR A 968 -28.59 -18.99 -31.39
C THR A 968 -28.85 -19.54 -32.79
N SER A 969 -29.62 -18.81 -33.58
CA SER A 969 -29.99 -19.22 -34.93
C SER A 969 -29.86 -18.07 -35.92
N THR A 970 -30.06 -18.38 -37.21
CA THR A 970 -30.12 -17.39 -38.28
C THR A 970 -31.33 -16.45 -38.20
N SER A 971 -32.29 -16.70 -37.29
CA SER A 971 -33.40 -15.78 -37.06
C SER A 971 -33.03 -14.71 -36.04
N THR A 972 -32.98 -13.44 -36.46
CA THR A 972 -32.77 -12.31 -35.54
C THR A 972 -34.08 -11.81 -34.93
N PRO A 973 -34.16 -11.59 -33.60
CA PRO A 973 -33.20 -11.93 -32.55
C PRO A 973 -33.78 -13.06 -31.68
N SER A 974 -33.69 -14.32 -32.09
CA SER A 974 -34.17 -15.44 -31.27
C SER A 974 -32.97 -16.16 -30.64
N ASP A 975 -32.43 -15.58 -29.57
CA ASP A 975 -31.60 -16.32 -28.62
C ASP A 975 -32.52 -17.22 -27.77
N LEU A 976 -32.15 -18.48 -27.61
CA LEU A 976 -32.84 -19.40 -26.71
C LEU A 976 -31.94 -19.70 -25.52
N ILE A 977 -32.46 -19.54 -24.30
CA ILE A 977 -31.75 -19.90 -23.07
C ILE A 977 -31.95 -21.38 -22.81
N LEU A 978 -30.87 -22.10 -22.51
CA LEU A 978 -30.91 -23.53 -22.19
C LEU A 978 -31.29 -23.77 -20.73
N TYR A 979 -32.35 -24.55 -20.54
CA TYR A 979 -32.78 -25.11 -19.27
C TYR A 979 -32.54 -26.61 -19.29
N ARG A 980 -32.18 -27.21 -18.15
CA ARG A 980 -31.93 -28.65 -18.08
C ARG A 980 -32.65 -29.33 -16.92
N LYS A 981 -33.02 -30.58 -17.12
CA LYS A 981 -33.59 -31.44 -16.08
C LYS A 981 -33.21 -32.90 -16.32
N ARG A 982 -32.96 -33.61 -15.22
CA ARG A 982 -32.59 -35.03 -15.24
C ARG A 982 -33.83 -35.91 -15.27
N PHE A 983 -33.85 -36.88 -16.18
CA PHE A 983 -34.90 -37.89 -16.30
C PHE A 983 -34.31 -39.30 -16.15
N PRO A 984 -34.97 -40.22 -15.42
CA PRO A 984 -34.65 -41.64 -15.49
C PRO A 984 -35.08 -42.22 -16.85
N ALA A 985 -34.64 -43.46 -17.16
CA ALA A 985 -35.18 -44.20 -18.29
C ALA A 985 -36.70 -44.35 -18.14
N GLY A 986 -37.46 -44.01 -19.18
CA GLY A 986 -38.92 -43.95 -19.12
C GLY A 986 -39.53 -42.81 -19.94
N PRO A 987 -40.81 -42.48 -19.68
CA PRO A 987 -41.50 -41.42 -20.39
C PRO A 987 -41.02 -40.03 -19.96
N VAL A 988 -40.84 -39.15 -20.94
CA VAL A 988 -40.59 -37.72 -20.79
C VAL A 988 -41.80 -36.96 -21.32
N ALA A 989 -42.27 -35.98 -20.57
CA ALA A 989 -43.38 -35.11 -20.94
C ALA A 989 -42.97 -33.65 -20.77
N LEU A 990 -43.13 -32.85 -21.81
CA LEU A 990 -42.80 -31.43 -21.84
C LEU A 990 -44.07 -30.62 -22.12
N GLY A 991 -44.22 -29.48 -21.43
CA GLY A 991 -45.42 -28.66 -21.52
C GLY A 991 -45.47 -27.76 -22.76
N SER A 992 -46.53 -26.96 -22.83
CA SER A 992 -46.81 -26.02 -23.92
C SER A 992 -45.61 -25.11 -24.26
N PRO A 993 -45.33 -24.85 -25.56
CA PRO A 993 -44.37 -23.84 -25.98
C PRO A 993 -44.89 -22.42 -25.82
N ALA A 994 -46.20 -22.21 -25.66
CA ALA A 994 -46.78 -20.88 -25.53
C ALA A 994 -46.64 -20.30 -24.11
N ALA A 995 -46.07 -19.10 -24.02
CA ALA A 995 -46.03 -18.26 -22.83
C ALA A 995 -46.01 -16.76 -23.21
N PRO A 996 -46.39 -15.84 -22.30
CA PRO A 996 -46.34 -14.40 -22.55
C PRO A 996 -44.95 -13.95 -23.04
N GLY A 997 -44.91 -13.22 -24.17
CA GLY A 997 -43.66 -12.74 -24.76
C GLY A 997 -42.85 -13.76 -25.56
N THR A 998 -43.31 -15.01 -25.68
CA THR A 998 -42.63 -16.04 -26.49
C THR A 998 -42.90 -15.84 -27.98
N HIS A 999 -41.84 -15.78 -28.79
CA HIS A 999 -41.92 -15.58 -30.24
C HIS A 999 -41.32 -16.74 -31.04
N ALA A 1000 -40.74 -17.73 -30.37
CA ALA A 1000 -40.16 -18.93 -30.97
C ALA A 1000 -40.66 -20.22 -30.32
N VAL A 1001 -40.64 -21.32 -31.08
CA VAL A 1001 -40.83 -22.66 -30.51
C VAL A 1001 -39.55 -23.10 -29.79
N TYR A 1002 -39.67 -23.75 -28.64
CA TYR A 1002 -38.49 -24.24 -27.90
C TYR A 1002 -37.80 -25.40 -28.63
N VAL A 1003 -36.51 -25.60 -28.35
CA VAL A 1003 -35.72 -26.74 -28.85
C VAL A 1003 -35.53 -27.76 -27.74
N VAL A 1004 -35.63 -29.04 -28.06
CA VAL A 1004 -35.34 -30.13 -27.12
C VAL A 1004 -34.05 -30.81 -27.55
N ALA A 1005 -33.09 -30.95 -26.64
CA ALA A 1005 -31.90 -31.76 -26.81
C ALA A 1005 -31.82 -32.81 -25.69
N VAL A 1006 -31.36 -34.02 -26.00
CA VAL A 1006 -31.31 -35.14 -25.05
C VAL A 1006 -29.87 -35.64 -24.95
N VAL A 1007 -29.30 -35.50 -23.75
CA VAL A 1007 -27.91 -35.79 -23.43
C VAL A 1007 -27.88 -36.92 -22.41
N ARG A 1008 -27.12 -37.98 -22.65
CA ARG A 1008 -27.04 -39.11 -21.71
C ARG A 1008 -26.48 -38.65 -20.36
N GLN A 1009 -27.03 -39.16 -19.25
CA GLN A 1009 -26.42 -38.94 -17.94
C GLN A 1009 -25.18 -39.81 -17.78
N GLU A 1010 -24.09 -39.22 -17.31
CA GLU A 1010 -22.93 -39.97 -16.81
C GLU A 1010 -23.33 -40.73 -15.54
N ILE A 1011 -22.85 -41.96 -15.40
CA ILE A 1011 -23.05 -42.79 -14.19
C ILE A 1011 -21.99 -42.42 -13.16
#